data_AF-A0AA39U293-F1
#
_entry.id   AF-A0AA39U293-F1
#
_cell.length_a   1.000
_cell.length_b   1.000
_cell.length_c   1.000
_cell.angle_alpha   90.00
_cell.angle_beta   90.00
_cell.angle_gamma   90.00
#
_symmetry.space_group_name_H-M   'P 1'
#
loop_
_entity.id
_entity.type
_entity.pdbx_description
1 polymer ?
#
loop_
_entity_poly.entity_id
_entity_poly.type
_entity_poly.pdbx_seq_one_letter_code
_entity_poly.pdbx_strand_id
1 'polypeptide(L)'
;MAATTTTTTATPTPFQAVSHRLSTAEAESCIRNAGPIFRVLPGNGRLSPNTVSFALRPPGHSSDDVDPTFGLAVFTEWQRAHGPSSHDCGDDLSLPNFSYSETKGIFTLDLSLSRCDEKSLRNAVSTLAAEALQEATSRHLTEGGDERLHISSSGNKYFCPPHPVPNAVIRGTCTCSPPSRNAFNAACARLNDIWNGVESLDDAFDDTRRRISAALALRTRHHIILHPSGTDAEYTPLLIATLTATSLGYTGVINVVTGVGEVGSNTPNAAGGNHFSEFVPIGANSNLQTPTPTPSTLVRSDASLPEGTTVLELRARSPDGSILPDFDALVLDSILSADSASPTSNPFFIVHAVDGSKLGSRITTRKLVTDIQSRLGPRCLIVLDACQGRTESDELDWYLSRGAVVLMTASKFYSAPGFCGMAIVPDSVAGVLKEGGIQVPEGLGDYLTQPQVPKALGGLRGALPVKPVNVGLLLRWACGVVEMERVARAGGAAREGIRRWVGGVRSIMESEEYAFLEPLPESTGEVGHASQLGGVNSIIPFKVFSGGIALKTAALKKIHKWLTADMSGGLPEEASEEERNTVALNCFIGQPVDMSEYAVLRFAIGAALAAELGEDPDFLDTALRDDRRILDKIGVLLKYLEVL
;
A
#
# COMPACT_ATOMS: atom_id res chain seq x y z
N MET A 1 42.57 80.35 26.17
CA MET A 1 43.94 80.47 25.62
C MET A 1 44.37 79.12 25.12
N ALA A 2 44.90 79.09 23.91
CA ALA A 2 45.32 77.91 23.18
C ALA A 2 46.42 77.12 23.89
N ALA A 3 46.45 75.80 23.67
CA ALA A 3 47.63 75.12 23.15
C ALA A 3 47.25 73.71 22.70
N THR A 4 47.43 73.51 21.40
CA THR A 4 47.28 72.29 20.62
C THR A 4 48.44 71.33 20.90
N THR A 5 48.15 70.05 21.12
CA THR A 5 49.16 68.98 21.00
C THR A 5 48.56 67.81 20.25
N THR A 6 49.23 67.47 19.16
CA THR A 6 48.91 66.51 18.10
C THR A 6 48.79 65.07 18.60
N THR A 7 47.64 64.46 18.29
CA THR A 7 47.34 63.03 18.45
C THR A 7 47.92 62.24 17.27
N THR A 8 48.78 61.27 17.56
CA THR A 8 49.22 60.24 16.60
C THR A 8 48.41 58.98 16.83
N THR A 9 47.69 58.56 15.79
CA THR A 9 46.82 57.39 15.72
C THR A 9 47.62 56.08 15.76
N ALA A 10 47.33 55.22 16.74
CA ALA A 10 47.69 53.81 16.72
C ALA A 10 46.45 52.99 16.29
N THR A 11 46.57 52.33 15.14
CA THR A 11 45.62 51.38 14.56
C THR A 11 45.51 50.12 15.43
N PRO A 12 44.31 49.65 15.80
CA PRO A 12 44.16 48.32 16.35
C PRO A 12 44.27 47.29 15.22
N THR A 13 45.14 46.29 15.44
CA THR A 13 45.37 45.13 14.57
C THR A 13 44.05 44.38 14.33
N PRO A 14 43.71 43.99 13.09
CA PRO A 14 42.53 43.17 12.85
C PRO A 14 42.75 41.77 13.42
N PHE A 15 41.83 41.31 14.28
CA PHE A 15 41.70 39.90 14.62
C PHE A 15 41.48 39.11 13.32
N GLN A 16 42.50 38.41 12.84
CA GLN A 16 42.33 37.40 11.81
C GLN A 16 41.53 36.24 12.44
N ALA A 17 40.25 36.14 12.10
CA ALA A 17 39.52 34.90 12.27
C ALA A 17 40.20 33.84 11.39
N VAL A 18 41.00 32.97 11.99
CA VAL A 18 41.55 31.80 11.32
C VAL A 18 40.36 30.90 10.99
N SER A 19 39.91 30.88 9.74
CA SER A 19 38.92 29.90 9.29
C SER A 19 39.57 28.52 9.39
N HIS A 20 39.24 27.76 10.43
CA HIS A 20 39.71 26.39 10.60
C HIS A 20 39.22 25.57 9.40
N ARG A 21 40.13 25.17 8.51
CA ARG A 21 39.79 24.27 7.40
C ARG A 21 39.62 22.86 7.95
N LEU A 22 38.53 22.20 7.58
CA LEU A 22 38.25 20.84 7.99
C LEU A 22 39.35 19.89 7.51
N SER A 23 39.87 19.05 8.40
CA SER A 23 40.74 17.94 8.04
C SER A 23 39.94 16.77 7.45
N THR A 24 40.61 15.91 6.68
CA THR A 24 40.03 14.67 6.15
C THR A 24 39.46 13.80 7.27
N ALA A 25 40.14 13.69 8.41
CA ALA A 25 39.67 12.90 9.56
C ALA A 25 38.39 13.47 10.18
N GLU A 26 38.29 14.79 10.32
CA GLU A 26 37.07 15.46 10.82
C GLU A 26 35.91 15.29 9.83
N ALA A 27 36.16 15.40 8.52
CA ALA A 27 35.15 15.19 7.49
C ALA A 27 34.62 13.75 7.51
N GLU A 28 35.52 12.77 7.56
CA GLU A 28 35.12 11.37 7.63
C GLU A 28 34.34 11.05 8.92
N SER A 29 34.76 11.62 10.06
CA SER A 29 34.03 11.47 11.32
C SER A 29 32.64 12.11 11.23
N CYS A 30 32.52 13.29 10.63
CA CYS A 30 31.25 13.96 10.40
C CYS A 30 30.30 13.10 9.54
N ILE A 31 30.82 12.49 8.47
CA ILE A 31 30.04 11.60 7.58
C ILE A 31 29.62 10.32 8.32
N ARG A 32 30.53 9.67 9.05
CA ARG A 32 30.22 8.47 9.85
C ARG A 32 29.14 8.73 10.91
N ASN A 33 29.21 9.89 11.56
CA ASN A 33 28.29 10.25 12.64
C ASN A 33 26.91 10.70 12.14
N ALA A 34 26.76 10.99 10.85
CA ALA A 34 25.49 11.43 10.28
C ALA A 34 24.47 10.29 10.14
N GLY A 35 24.90 9.03 10.16
CA GLY A 35 24.00 7.89 10.24
C GLY A 35 24.58 6.60 9.66
N PRO A 36 23.92 5.46 9.94
CA PRO A 36 24.37 4.13 9.53
C PRO A 36 24.32 3.91 8.01
N ILE A 37 23.65 4.80 7.27
CA ILE A 37 23.58 4.76 5.81
C ILE A 37 24.90 5.16 5.14
N PHE A 38 25.77 5.91 5.84
CA PHE A 38 27.04 6.35 5.27
C PHE A 38 28.15 5.34 5.51
N ARG A 39 28.75 4.86 4.42
CA ARG A 39 29.97 4.05 4.47
C ARG A 39 31.13 4.86 3.91
N VAL A 40 31.96 5.41 4.80
CA VAL A 40 33.25 6.01 4.40
C VAL A 40 34.17 4.92 3.87
N LEU A 41 34.74 5.15 2.70
CA LEU A 41 35.62 4.20 2.02
C LEU A 41 37.08 4.50 2.39
N PRO A 42 37.93 3.47 2.57
CA PRO A 42 39.35 3.71 2.81
C PRO A 42 39.94 4.50 1.64
N GLY A 43 40.82 5.46 1.93
CA GLY A 43 41.57 6.17 0.90
C GLY A 43 42.38 5.17 0.07
N ASN A 44 41.92 4.87 -1.14
CA ASN A 44 42.58 3.95 -2.08
C ASN A 44 43.90 4.57 -2.58
N GLY A 45 44.96 4.60 -1.77
CA GLY A 45 46.39 4.76 -2.11
C GLY A 45 46.86 5.82 -3.13
N ARG A 46 45.97 6.62 -3.74
CA ARG A 46 46.17 7.48 -4.91
C ARG A 46 45.20 8.67 -4.97
N LEU A 47 44.28 8.82 -4.02
CA LEU A 47 43.41 10.02 -3.94
C LEU A 47 44.17 11.16 -3.27
N SER A 48 43.84 12.40 -3.66
CA SER A 48 44.48 13.60 -3.13
C SER A 48 44.33 13.65 -1.59
N PRO A 49 45.31 14.18 -0.84
CA PRO A 49 45.26 14.22 0.63
C PRO A 49 44.06 14.99 1.22
N ASN A 50 43.30 15.71 0.38
CA ASN A 50 42.16 16.55 0.76
C ASN A 50 40.82 16.01 0.23
N THR A 51 40.73 14.72 -0.11
CA THR A 51 39.51 14.12 -0.65
C THR A 51 38.94 13.07 0.29
N VAL A 52 37.62 13.12 0.52
CA VAL A 52 36.87 12.08 1.23
C VAL A 52 35.94 11.37 0.27
N SER A 53 35.94 10.03 0.28
CA SER A 53 35.05 9.20 -0.52
C SER A 53 34.15 8.36 0.37
N PHE A 54 32.87 8.28 0.02
CA PHE A 54 31.90 7.47 0.74
C PHE A 54 30.84 6.92 -0.21
N ALA A 55 30.14 5.88 0.22
CA ALA A 55 28.98 5.32 -0.45
C ALA A 55 27.77 5.35 0.49
N LEU A 56 26.58 5.33 -0.09
CA LEU A 56 25.34 5.13 0.65
C LEU A 56 25.01 3.63 0.66
N ARG A 57 24.70 3.09 1.84
CA ARG A 57 24.35 1.69 2.05
C ARG A 57 23.11 1.62 2.96
N PRO A 58 21.90 1.44 2.41
CA PRO A 58 20.71 1.26 3.22
C PRO A 58 20.87 -0.01 4.08
N PRO A 59 20.70 0.08 5.42
CA PRO A 59 20.67 -1.10 6.27
C PRO A 59 19.58 -2.08 5.80
N GLY A 60 19.95 -3.35 5.60
CA GLY A 60 19.04 -4.40 5.12
C GLY A 60 19.42 -5.02 3.76
N HIS A 61 20.26 -4.35 2.95
CA HIS A 61 20.87 -4.99 1.78
C HIS A 61 21.99 -5.94 2.21
N SER A 62 21.89 -7.20 1.76
CA SER A 62 22.76 -8.29 2.18
C SER A 62 24.17 -8.24 1.58
N SER A 63 24.38 -7.49 0.50
CA SER A 63 25.69 -7.32 -0.12
C SER A 63 26.50 -6.22 0.57
N ASP A 64 27.82 -6.43 0.68
CA ASP A 64 28.79 -5.36 0.96
C ASP A 64 29.01 -4.44 -0.25
N ASP A 65 28.26 -4.64 -1.32
CA ASP A 65 28.42 -3.94 -2.59
C ASP A 65 27.67 -2.61 -2.59
N VAL A 66 28.28 -1.62 -3.22
CA VAL A 66 27.67 -0.33 -3.49
C VAL A 66 26.60 -0.51 -4.57
N ASP A 67 25.38 -0.01 -4.35
CA ASP A 67 24.35 0.09 -5.40
C ASP A 67 24.45 1.45 -6.11
N PRO A 68 24.99 1.50 -7.34
CA PRO A 68 25.16 2.76 -8.04
C PRO A 68 23.83 3.39 -8.49
N THR A 69 22.77 2.61 -8.61
CA THR A 69 21.44 3.14 -8.97
C THR A 69 20.82 3.88 -7.80
N PHE A 70 21.01 3.37 -6.57
CA PHE A 70 20.58 4.03 -5.34
C PHE A 70 21.28 5.37 -5.16
N GLY A 71 22.62 5.37 -5.19
CA GLY A 71 23.39 6.60 -5.03
C GLY A 71 23.07 7.65 -6.09
N LEU A 72 22.80 7.23 -7.34
CA LEU A 72 22.45 8.15 -8.43
C LEU A 72 21.09 8.80 -8.21
N ALA A 73 20.09 8.02 -7.80
CA ALA A 73 18.76 8.53 -7.50
C ALA A 73 18.83 9.58 -6.37
N VAL A 74 19.49 9.24 -5.26
CA VAL A 74 19.69 10.14 -4.13
C VAL A 74 20.43 11.42 -4.54
N PHE A 75 21.53 11.29 -5.29
CA PHE A 75 22.31 12.45 -5.71
C PHE A 75 21.51 13.37 -6.63
N THR A 76 20.74 12.80 -7.56
CA THR A 76 19.92 13.57 -8.51
C THR A 76 18.84 14.39 -7.79
N GLU A 77 18.14 13.77 -6.83
CA GLU A 77 17.14 14.46 -6.01
C GLU A 77 17.79 15.53 -5.11
N TRP A 78 18.89 15.19 -4.44
CA TRP A 78 19.63 16.13 -3.60
C TRP A 78 20.10 17.36 -4.40
N GLN A 79 20.64 17.16 -5.60
CA GLN A 79 21.02 18.25 -6.51
C GLN A 79 19.83 19.07 -7.01
N ARG A 80 18.67 18.46 -7.24
CA ARG A 80 17.47 19.22 -7.63
C ARG A 80 16.99 20.14 -6.51
N ALA A 81 17.03 19.67 -5.27
CA ALA A 81 16.57 20.41 -4.10
C ALA A 81 17.60 21.45 -3.60
N HIS A 82 18.90 21.20 -3.78
CA HIS A 82 19.98 21.98 -3.16
C HIS A 82 21.03 22.49 -4.15
N GLY A 83 20.88 22.20 -5.45
CA GLY A 83 21.74 22.75 -6.49
C GLY A 83 21.54 24.26 -6.64
N PRO A 84 22.48 24.96 -7.30
CA PRO A 84 22.38 26.39 -7.49
C PRO A 84 21.12 26.73 -8.28
N SER A 85 20.08 27.23 -7.59
CA SER A 85 18.95 27.89 -8.21
C SER A 85 19.47 29.14 -8.92
N SER A 86 19.00 29.39 -10.14
CA SER A 86 19.37 30.56 -10.95
C SER A 86 18.89 31.92 -10.39
N HIS A 87 18.67 32.04 -9.09
CA HIS A 87 18.35 33.29 -8.41
C HIS A 87 19.10 33.42 -7.07
N ASP A 88 20.08 34.32 -7.11
CA ASP A 88 20.66 35.20 -6.09
C ASP A 88 20.09 35.10 -4.65
N CYS A 89 20.97 34.86 -3.67
CA CYS A 89 20.89 35.42 -2.30
C CYS A 89 22.25 35.25 -1.59
N GLY A 90 22.69 36.32 -0.92
CA GLY A 90 24.02 36.46 -0.35
C GLY A 90 24.35 35.66 0.92
N ASP A 91 25.65 35.57 1.17
CA ASP A 91 26.40 35.37 2.42
C ASP A 91 26.02 34.28 3.45
N ASP A 92 25.07 33.37 3.21
CA ASP A 92 24.83 32.23 4.13
C ASP A 92 25.22 30.86 3.50
N LEU A 93 26.41 30.39 3.91
CA LEU A 93 26.94 29.02 3.82
C LEU A 93 26.54 28.18 2.58
N SER A 94 27.30 28.33 1.48
CA SER A 94 27.23 27.40 0.34
C SER A 94 27.48 25.96 0.80
N LEU A 95 26.52 25.06 0.57
CA LEU A 95 26.68 23.63 0.85
C LEU A 95 27.95 23.09 0.13
N PRO A 96 28.74 22.19 0.75
CA PRO A 96 29.84 21.53 0.07
C PRO A 96 29.38 20.85 -1.23
N ASN A 97 30.20 21.01 -2.26
CA ASN A 97 29.91 20.44 -3.57
C ASN A 97 30.31 18.95 -3.59
N PHE A 98 29.34 18.07 -3.37
CA PHE A 98 29.52 16.64 -3.59
C PHE A 98 29.55 16.33 -5.09
N SER A 99 30.44 15.43 -5.50
CA SER A 99 30.39 14.81 -6.82
C SER A 99 30.04 13.33 -6.68
N TYR A 100 29.35 12.78 -7.68
CA TYR A 100 28.95 11.38 -7.70
C TYR A 100 29.51 10.68 -8.94
N SER A 101 30.05 9.48 -8.75
CA SER A 101 30.53 8.62 -9.84
C SER A 101 29.53 7.50 -10.10
N GLU A 102 28.74 7.62 -11.17
CA GLU A 102 27.75 6.61 -11.57
C GLU A 102 28.35 5.21 -11.77
N THR A 103 29.55 5.14 -12.33
CA THR A 103 30.24 3.87 -12.59
C THR A 103 30.72 3.17 -11.32
N LYS A 104 31.00 3.94 -10.25
CA LYS A 104 31.54 3.40 -8.99
C LYS A 104 30.50 3.37 -7.86
N GLY A 105 29.42 4.14 -8.00
CA GLY A 105 28.45 4.41 -6.94
C GLY A 105 29.00 5.24 -5.77
N ILE A 106 30.03 6.04 -6.00
CA ILE A 106 30.80 6.71 -4.93
C ILE A 106 30.56 8.22 -4.96
N PHE A 107 30.29 8.77 -3.77
CA PHE A 107 30.30 10.20 -3.49
C PHE A 107 31.71 10.65 -3.15
N THR A 108 32.10 11.83 -3.64
CA THR A 108 33.41 12.43 -3.40
C THR A 108 33.24 13.87 -2.95
N LEU A 109 33.87 14.20 -1.81
CA LEU A 109 34.00 15.54 -1.26
C LEU A 109 35.44 16.02 -1.44
N ASP A 110 35.64 17.13 -2.13
CA ASP A 110 36.93 17.82 -2.25
C ASP A 110 37.02 18.97 -1.24
N LEU A 111 37.84 18.78 -0.20
CA LEU A 111 38.06 19.77 0.86
C LEU A 111 38.94 20.94 0.40
N SER A 112 39.58 20.85 -0.77
CA SER A 112 40.40 21.93 -1.34
C SER A 112 39.57 22.98 -2.10
N LEU A 113 38.42 22.55 -2.67
CA LEU A 113 37.52 23.39 -3.46
C LEU A 113 36.39 24.01 -2.64
N SER A 114 36.12 23.48 -1.46
CA SER A 114 34.99 23.87 -0.62
C SER A 114 35.44 24.81 0.50
N ARG A 115 34.84 26.00 0.65
CA ARG A 115 34.87 26.75 1.93
C ARG A 115 33.96 26.04 2.96
N CYS A 116 34.22 24.75 3.18
CA CYS A 116 33.37 23.89 3.99
C CYS A 116 33.87 23.89 5.43
N ASP A 117 33.11 24.51 6.33
CA ASP A 117 33.26 24.32 7.76
C ASP A 117 32.45 23.10 8.23
N GLU A 118 32.64 22.71 9.50
CA GLU A 118 32.01 21.50 10.04
C GLU A 118 30.49 21.60 10.06
N LYS A 119 29.96 22.81 10.27
CA LYS A 119 28.52 23.08 10.28
C LYS A 119 27.90 22.86 8.89
N SER A 120 28.54 23.38 7.85
CA SER A 120 28.11 23.24 6.46
C SER A 120 28.19 21.77 6.02
N LEU A 121 29.24 21.05 6.41
CA LEU A 121 29.34 19.61 6.14
C LEU A 121 28.23 18.83 6.84
N ARG A 122 28.00 19.08 8.14
CA ARG A 122 26.91 18.44 8.88
C ARG A 122 25.56 18.66 8.21
N ASN A 123 25.27 19.88 7.79
CA ASN A 123 24.01 20.20 7.10
C ASN A 123 23.89 19.47 5.75
N ALA A 124 24.95 19.42 4.97
CA ALA A 124 24.95 18.75 3.66
C ALA A 124 24.81 17.23 3.78
N VAL A 125 25.52 16.61 4.73
CA VAL A 125 25.39 15.17 4.96
C VAL A 125 24.01 14.85 5.55
N SER A 126 23.47 15.70 6.43
CA SER A 126 22.11 15.51 6.98
C SER A 126 21.02 15.61 5.90
N THR A 127 21.12 16.57 4.97
CA THR A 127 20.16 16.68 3.86
C THR A 127 20.33 15.52 2.88
N LEU A 128 21.55 15.09 2.60
CA LEU A 128 21.81 13.89 1.78
C LEU A 128 21.26 12.62 2.44
N ALA A 129 21.36 12.49 3.77
CA ALA A 129 20.78 11.39 4.54
C ALA A 129 19.26 11.37 4.45
N ALA A 130 18.62 12.54 4.48
CA ALA A 130 17.18 12.68 4.35
C ALA A 130 16.69 12.25 2.95
N GLU A 131 17.40 12.62 1.88
CA GLU A 131 17.10 12.14 0.52
C GLU A 131 17.32 10.62 0.41
N ALA A 132 18.38 10.11 1.01
CA ALA A 132 18.65 8.68 1.04
C ALA A 132 17.57 7.88 1.79
N LEU A 133 17.03 8.43 2.88
CA LEU A 133 15.92 7.84 3.62
C LEU A 133 14.63 7.79 2.79
N GLN A 134 14.31 8.86 2.08
CA GLN A 134 13.12 8.92 1.21
C GLN A 134 13.23 7.94 0.04
N GLU A 135 14.39 7.88 -0.62
CA GLU A 135 14.64 6.94 -1.72
C GLU A 135 14.57 5.49 -1.24
N ALA A 136 15.20 5.16 -0.10
CA ALA A 136 15.16 3.81 0.44
C ALA A 136 13.75 3.40 0.87
N THR A 137 12.99 4.32 1.46
CA THR A 137 11.58 4.10 1.79
C THR A 137 10.80 3.78 0.52
N SER A 138 10.96 4.57 -0.55
CA SER A 138 10.31 4.34 -1.84
C SER A 138 10.62 2.96 -2.41
N ARG A 139 11.88 2.50 -2.33
CA ARG A 139 12.28 1.16 -2.79
C ARG A 139 11.64 0.06 -1.96
N HIS A 140 11.76 0.12 -0.64
CA HIS A 140 11.16 -0.89 0.25
C HIS A 140 9.64 -0.99 0.09
N LEU A 141 8.93 0.12 -0.17
CA LEU A 141 7.48 0.10 -0.42
C LEU A 141 7.11 -0.75 -1.65
N THR A 142 8.05 -1.07 -2.54
CA THR A 142 7.87 -1.90 -3.74
C THR A 142 8.36 -3.35 -3.58
N GLU A 143 8.92 -3.70 -2.41
CA GLU A 143 9.48 -5.02 -2.13
C GLU A 143 8.50 -5.90 -1.34
N GLY A 144 8.73 -7.22 -1.34
CA GLY A 144 7.99 -8.15 -0.48
C GLY A 144 6.52 -8.27 -0.84
N GLY A 145 6.21 -8.24 -2.14
CA GLY A 145 4.92 -8.56 -2.74
C GLY A 145 5.16 -9.33 -4.06
N ASP A 146 4.17 -9.37 -4.94
CA ASP A 146 4.33 -9.99 -6.26
C ASP A 146 4.65 -8.97 -7.36
N GLU A 147 4.59 -9.41 -8.64
CA GLU A 147 4.95 -8.61 -9.80
C GLU A 147 4.16 -7.31 -9.94
N ARG A 148 3.00 -7.21 -9.27
CA ARG A 148 2.15 -6.03 -9.28
C ARG A 148 2.77 -4.85 -8.52
N LEU A 149 3.77 -5.07 -7.66
CA LEU A 149 4.57 -4.02 -7.03
C LEU A 149 5.72 -3.50 -7.88
N HIS A 150 6.19 -4.28 -8.86
CA HIS A 150 7.35 -3.91 -9.68
C HIS A 150 7.09 -2.58 -10.41
N ILE A 151 8.07 -1.68 -10.34
CA ILE A 151 7.96 -0.33 -10.91
C ILE A 151 8.44 -0.31 -12.36
N SER A 152 7.63 0.32 -13.20
CA SER A 152 7.97 0.76 -14.56
C SER A 152 8.09 2.28 -14.61
N SER A 153 8.38 2.85 -15.79
CA SER A 153 8.35 4.30 -16.00
C SER A 153 6.99 4.95 -15.69
N SER A 154 5.90 4.17 -15.70
CA SER A 154 4.54 4.63 -15.36
C SER A 154 4.11 4.26 -13.93
N GLY A 155 5.03 3.83 -13.06
CA GLY A 155 4.70 3.29 -11.74
C GLY A 155 4.46 1.78 -11.76
N ASN A 156 3.76 1.27 -10.74
CA ASN A 156 3.44 -0.16 -10.62
C ASN A 156 2.36 -0.62 -11.61
N LYS A 157 1.87 -1.87 -11.53
CA LYS A 157 0.79 -2.39 -12.42
C LYS A 157 -0.55 -1.63 -12.28
N TYR A 158 -0.67 -0.81 -11.23
CA TYR A 158 -1.79 0.09 -10.97
C TYR A 158 -1.49 1.56 -11.37
N PHE A 159 -0.34 1.80 -12.00
CA PHE A 159 0.22 3.10 -12.35
C PHE A 159 0.53 4.01 -11.16
N CYS A 160 0.61 3.44 -9.95
CA CYS A 160 0.90 4.21 -8.73
C CYS A 160 2.43 4.22 -8.48
N PRO A 161 3.05 5.39 -8.31
CA PRO A 161 4.41 5.48 -7.77
C PRO A 161 4.46 5.14 -6.27
N PRO A 162 5.64 4.77 -5.74
CA PRO A 162 5.83 4.45 -4.33
C PRO A 162 6.03 5.68 -3.42
N HIS A 163 5.75 6.88 -3.91
CA HIS A 163 5.91 8.14 -3.20
C HIS A 163 4.68 9.05 -3.44
N PRO A 164 4.46 10.08 -2.59
CA PRO A 164 3.37 11.02 -2.77
C PRO A 164 3.46 11.77 -4.10
N VAL A 165 2.33 11.97 -4.77
CA VAL A 165 2.26 12.72 -6.04
C VAL A 165 1.66 14.10 -5.78
N PRO A 166 2.45 15.19 -5.83
CA PRO A 166 1.93 16.54 -5.62
C PRO A 166 0.85 16.91 -6.64
N ASN A 167 -0.15 17.67 -6.20
CA ASN A 167 -1.25 18.20 -7.02
C ASN A 167 -2.14 17.13 -7.72
N ALA A 168 -1.94 15.84 -7.43
CA ALA A 168 -2.77 14.79 -7.99
C ALA A 168 -4.08 14.61 -7.18
N VAL A 169 -5.16 14.26 -7.88
CA VAL A 169 -6.43 13.93 -7.23
C VAL A 169 -6.56 12.41 -7.06
N ILE A 170 -6.75 11.96 -5.82
CA ILE A 170 -6.80 10.54 -5.46
C ILE A 170 -8.23 10.11 -5.14
N ARG A 171 -8.79 9.21 -5.96
CA ARG A 171 -10.08 8.51 -5.80
C ARG A 171 -9.97 7.00 -6.11
N GLY A 172 -8.75 6.44 -6.04
CA GLY A 172 -8.42 5.05 -6.42
C GLY A 172 -8.38 4.05 -5.27
N THR A 173 -8.78 4.46 -4.07
CA THR A 173 -8.63 3.74 -2.79
C THR A 173 -9.57 2.54 -2.63
N CYS A 174 -10.09 2.00 -3.74
CA CYS A 174 -10.76 0.70 -3.81
C CYS A 174 -9.91 -0.34 -4.56
N THR A 175 -8.69 0.01 -4.97
CA THR A 175 -7.75 -0.87 -5.69
C THR A 175 -6.31 -0.64 -5.24
N CYS A 176 -5.77 0.56 -5.47
CA CYS A 176 -4.41 0.97 -5.09
C CYS A 176 -4.33 2.50 -5.23
N SER A 177 -3.49 3.15 -4.43
CA SER A 177 -3.20 4.58 -4.54
C SER A 177 -1.75 4.88 -4.16
N PRO A 178 -1.17 5.97 -4.67
CA PRO A 178 0.05 6.54 -4.09
C PRO A 178 -0.17 6.86 -2.60
N PRO A 179 0.86 6.73 -1.74
CA PRO A 179 0.74 7.10 -0.34
C PRO A 179 0.52 8.61 -0.19
N SER A 180 -0.22 9.01 0.85
CA SER A 180 -0.28 10.42 1.26
C SER A 180 1.09 10.89 1.77
N ARG A 181 1.29 12.21 1.87
CA ARG A 181 2.51 12.78 2.49
C ARG A 181 2.68 12.31 3.94
N ASN A 182 1.60 12.28 4.71
CA ASN A 182 1.62 11.82 6.10
C ASN A 182 1.99 10.35 6.21
N ALA A 183 1.40 9.50 5.36
CA ALA A 183 1.68 8.08 5.27
C ALA A 183 3.16 7.81 4.92
N PHE A 184 3.67 8.47 3.88
CA PHE A 184 5.06 8.32 3.47
C PHE A 184 6.06 8.80 4.53
N ASN A 185 5.77 9.92 5.20
CA ASN A 185 6.59 10.40 6.31
C ASN A 185 6.61 9.41 7.48
N ALA A 186 5.48 8.76 7.79
CA ALA A 186 5.43 7.73 8.83
C ALA A 186 6.28 6.50 8.48
N ALA A 187 6.29 6.09 7.21
CA ALA A 187 7.19 5.04 6.73
C ALA A 187 8.67 5.45 6.82
N CYS A 188 9.02 6.68 6.43
CA CYS A 188 10.38 7.22 6.56
C CYS A 188 10.83 7.22 8.04
N ALA A 189 9.98 7.71 8.95
CA ALA A 189 10.28 7.74 10.38
C ALA A 189 10.53 6.33 10.94
N ARG A 190 9.64 5.37 10.60
CA ARG A 190 9.80 3.98 11.00
C ARG A 190 11.09 3.35 10.47
N LEU A 191 11.42 3.59 9.20
CA LEU A 191 12.67 3.10 8.60
C LEU A 191 13.90 3.70 9.29
N ASN A 192 13.86 4.99 9.60
CA ASN A 192 14.92 5.68 10.31
C ASN A 192 15.15 5.09 11.72
N ASP A 193 14.08 4.79 12.46
CA ASP A 193 14.19 4.19 13.79
C ASP A 193 14.82 2.78 13.74
N ILE A 194 14.45 1.98 12.72
CA ILE A 194 15.03 0.66 12.48
C ILE A 194 16.52 0.78 12.12
N TRP A 195 16.87 1.70 11.21
CA TRP A 195 18.26 1.91 10.79
C TRP A 195 19.17 2.29 11.95
N ASN A 196 18.70 3.17 12.83
CA ASN A 196 19.46 3.65 13.99
C ASN A 196 19.39 2.70 15.19
N GLY A 197 18.72 1.54 15.06
CA GLY A 197 18.59 0.55 16.14
C GLY A 197 17.73 1.03 17.32
N VAL A 198 16.91 2.06 17.12
CA VAL A 198 15.95 2.57 18.12
C VAL A 198 14.83 1.56 18.32
N GLU A 199 14.39 0.91 17.24
CA GLU A 199 13.34 -0.10 17.24
C GLU A 199 13.82 -1.37 16.51
N SER A 200 13.58 -2.54 17.09
CA SER A 200 13.84 -3.80 16.38
C SER A 200 12.72 -4.10 15.38
N LEU A 201 13.02 -4.84 14.30
CA LEU A 201 12.00 -5.22 13.32
C LEU A 201 10.82 -5.98 13.96
N ASP A 202 11.10 -6.86 14.92
CA ASP A 202 10.07 -7.66 15.58
C ASP A 202 9.17 -6.79 16.48
N ASP A 203 9.77 -5.85 17.23
CA ASP A 203 9.01 -4.88 18.04
C ASP A 203 8.15 -3.97 17.16
N ALA A 204 8.66 -3.54 16.01
CA ALA A 204 7.93 -2.73 15.05
C ALA A 204 6.69 -3.45 14.48
N PHE A 205 6.78 -4.75 14.23
CA PHE A 205 5.63 -5.56 13.82
C PHE A 205 4.61 -5.71 14.97
N ASP A 206 5.06 -5.92 16.20
CA ASP A 206 4.18 -6.00 17.37
C ASP A 206 3.49 -4.66 17.68
N ASP A 207 4.21 -3.54 17.58
CA ASP A 207 3.67 -2.18 17.65
C ASP A 207 2.57 -1.95 16.60
N THR A 208 2.85 -2.35 15.36
CA THR A 208 1.92 -2.24 14.24
C THR A 208 0.60 -2.95 14.54
N ARG A 209 0.63 -4.21 15.01
CA ARG A 209 -0.58 -4.97 15.39
C ARG A 209 -1.39 -4.28 16.48
N ARG A 210 -0.70 -3.77 17.51
CA ARG A 210 -1.33 -3.05 18.62
C ARG A 210 -2.05 -1.79 18.14
N ARG A 211 -1.41 -1.01 17.27
CA ARG A 211 -1.98 0.22 16.71
C ARG A 211 -3.17 -0.07 15.78
N ILE A 212 -3.08 -1.11 14.94
CA ILE A 212 -4.21 -1.59 14.12
C ILE A 212 -5.41 -1.94 15.00
N SER A 213 -5.19 -2.75 16.02
CA SER A 213 -6.25 -3.22 16.95
C SER A 213 -6.96 -2.03 17.62
N ALA A 214 -6.17 -1.03 18.05
CA ALA A 214 -6.68 0.18 18.68
C ALA A 214 -7.45 1.07 17.69
N ALA A 215 -6.92 1.28 16.48
CA ALA A 215 -7.57 2.12 15.47
C ALA A 215 -8.90 1.53 14.97
N LEU A 216 -9.01 0.21 14.92
CA LEU A 216 -10.25 -0.50 14.58
C LEU A 216 -11.21 -0.66 15.77
N ALA A 217 -10.81 -0.26 16.99
CA ALA A 217 -11.60 -0.39 18.21
C ALA A 217 -12.13 -1.81 18.47
N LEU A 218 -11.36 -2.84 18.12
CA LEU A 218 -11.77 -4.25 18.25
C LEU A 218 -11.90 -4.66 19.72
N ARG A 219 -13.06 -5.20 20.12
CA ARG A 219 -13.33 -5.63 21.51
C ARG A 219 -13.12 -7.12 21.72
N THR A 220 -13.43 -7.92 20.71
CA THR A 220 -13.26 -9.37 20.76
C THR A 220 -11.78 -9.68 20.87
N ARG A 221 -11.37 -10.60 21.77
CA ARG A 221 -9.96 -11.02 21.86
C ARG A 221 -9.50 -11.66 20.55
N HIS A 222 -8.39 -11.20 20.00
CA HIS A 222 -7.92 -11.58 18.67
C HIS A 222 -6.40 -11.54 18.56
N HIS A 223 -5.89 -12.08 17.46
CA HIS A 223 -4.51 -12.04 17.00
C HIS A 223 -4.47 -11.52 15.57
N ILE A 224 -3.48 -10.71 15.22
CA ILE A 224 -3.34 -10.16 13.86
C ILE A 224 -2.10 -10.76 13.18
N ILE A 225 -2.32 -11.50 12.11
CA ILE A 225 -1.26 -11.98 11.20
C ILE A 225 -1.18 -11.01 10.03
N LEU A 226 0.01 -10.50 9.75
CA LEU A 226 0.22 -9.50 8.69
C LEU A 226 0.64 -10.19 7.41
N HIS A 227 -0.12 -9.98 6.34
CA HIS A 227 0.08 -10.62 5.06
C HIS A 227 0.49 -9.60 3.99
N PRO A 228 1.27 -10.03 2.97
CA PRO A 228 1.56 -9.17 1.83
C PRO A 228 0.31 -8.68 1.12
N SER A 229 -0.79 -9.44 1.01
CA SER A 229 -2.03 -8.92 0.42
C SER A 229 -3.27 -9.60 1.01
N GLY A 230 -4.45 -9.10 0.66
CA GLY A 230 -5.71 -9.76 1.02
C GLY A 230 -5.83 -11.17 0.43
N THR A 231 -5.27 -11.40 -0.76
CA THR A 231 -5.23 -12.74 -1.36
C THR A 231 -4.24 -13.64 -0.62
N ASP A 232 -3.08 -13.14 -0.20
CA ASP A 232 -2.14 -13.92 0.63
C ASP A 232 -2.72 -14.24 2.01
N ALA A 233 -3.66 -13.42 2.50
CA ALA A 233 -4.32 -13.63 3.79
C ALA A 233 -5.25 -14.86 3.80
N GLU A 234 -5.65 -15.37 2.63
CA GLU A 234 -6.47 -16.59 2.46
C GLU A 234 -5.78 -17.85 3.00
N TYR A 235 -4.45 -17.88 3.04
CA TYR A 235 -3.73 -19.02 3.61
C TYR A 235 -3.97 -19.20 5.11
N THR A 236 -4.31 -18.13 5.83
CA THR A 236 -4.60 -18.20 7.28
C THR A 236 -5.89 -18.98 7.60
N PRO A 237 -7.08 -18.60 7.09
CA PRO A 237 -8.30 -19.37 7.35
C PRO A 237 -8.21 -20.80 6.83
N LEU A 238 -7.51 -21.02 5.70
CA LEU A 238 -7.30 -22.34 5.15
C LEU A 238 -6.43 -23.23 6.03
N LEU A 239 -5.34 -22.68 6.59
CA LEU A 239 -4.52 -23.39 7.56
C LEU A 239 -5.31 -23.72 8.84
N ILE A 240 -6.06 -22.75 9.38
CA ILE A 240 -6.90 -22.96 10.57
C ILE A 240 -7.92 -24.07 10.32
N ALA A 241 -8.64 -24.01 9.19
CA ALA A 241 -9.64 -25.00 8.83
C ALA A 241 -9.03 -26.39 8.65
N THR A 242 -7.87 -26.49 8.01
CA THR A 242 -7.15 -27.76 7.79
C THR A 242 -6.74 -28.42 9.10
N LEU A 243 -6.10 -27.65 10.00
CA LEU A 243 -5.66 -28.14 11.30
C LEU A 243 -6.87 -28.53 12.17
N THR A 244 -7.92 -27.70 12.16
CA THR A 244 -9.18 -27.97 12.87
C THR A 244 -9.85 -29.22 12.32
N ALA A 245 -9.92 -29.37 11.00
CA ALA A 245 -10.50 -30.53 10.32
C ALA A 245 -9.80 -31.81 10.76
N THR A 246 -8.46 -31.81 10.74
CA THR A 246 -7.65 -32.96 11.17
C THR A 246 -7.87 -33.27 12.65
N SER A 247 -7.91 -32.25 13.52
CA SER A 247 -8.11 -32.44 14.96
C SER A 247 -9.48 -33.02 15.32
N LEU A 248 -10.50 -32.74 14.51
CA LEU A 248 -11.88 -33.18 14.71
C LEU A 248 -12.24 -34.43 13.90
N GLY A 249 -11.30 -34.98 13.11
CA GLY A 249 -11.51 -36.19 12.31
C GLY A 249 -12.32 -35.98 11.03
N TYR A 250 -12.36 -34.77 10.48
CA TYR A 250 -12.96 -34.47 9.18
C TYR A 250 -11.98 -34.79 8.04
N THR A 251 -12.50 -35.24 6.89
CA THR A 251 -11.70 -35.74 5.76
C THR A 251 -11.74 -34.79 4.57
N GLY A 252 -11.08 -33.64 4.73
CA GLY A 252 -10.92 -32.63 3.67
C GLY A 252 -11.57 -31.29 4.00
N VAL A 253 -11.42 -30.33 3.08
CA VAL A 253 -11.92 -28.96 3.22
C VAL A 253 -12.65 -28.52 1.94
N ILE A 254 -13.85 -27.99 2.09
CA ILE A 254 -14.58 -27.33 1.01
C ILE A 254 -14.59 -25.83 1.31
N ASN A 255 -13.90 -25.05 0.49
CA ASN A 255 -13.84 -23.60 0.63
C ASN A 255 -14.85 -22.93 -0.32
N VAL A 256 -15.89 -22.33 0.26
CA VAL A 256 -16.98 -21.65 -0.46
C VAL A 256 -16.66 -20.17 -0.58
N VAL A 257 -16.16 -19.78 -1.75
CA VAL A 257 -15.84 -18.40 -2.08
C VAL A 257 -17.06 -17.74 -2.71
N THR A 258 -17.64 -16.79 -1.99
CA THR A 258 -18.80 -16.00 -2.45
C THR A 258 -18.33 -14.72 -3.13
N GLY A 259 -19.13 -14.21 -4.09
CA GLY A 259 -18.83 -12.95 -4.77
C GLY A 259 -17.71 -13.04 -5.81
N VAL A 260 -17.49 -14.22 -6.42
CA VAL A 260 -16.48 -14.41 -7.46
C VAL A 260 -16.67 -13.43 -8.61
N GLY A 261 -15.57 -12.83 -9.07
CA GLY A 261 -15.56 -11.70 -10.02
C GLY A 261 -15.48 -10.34 -9.33
N GLU A 262 -16.09 -10.21 -8.15
CA GLU A 262 -16.09 -8.97 -7.36
C GLU A 262 -15.12 -8.99 -6.18
N VAL A 263 -14.65 -10.16 -5.73
CA VAL A 263 -13.51 -10.30 -4.82
C VAL A 263 -12.18 -10.26 -5.59
N GLY A 264 -11.05 -10.45 -4.89
CA GLY A 264 -9.73 -10.55 -5.52
C GLY A 264 -9.71 -11.65 -6.59
N SER A 265 -9.16 -11.36 -7.78
CA SER A 265 -9.22 -12.32 -8.91
C SER A 265 -8.50 -13.65 -8.63
N ASN A 266 -7.53 -13.64 -7.70
CA ASN A 266 -6.78 -14.82 -7.28
C ASN A 266 -7.28 -15.41 -5.95
N THR A 267 -8.36 -14.88 -5.38
CA THR A 267 -8.94 -15.40 -4.13
C THR A 267 -9.28 -16.90 -4.25
N PRO A 268 -9.96 -17.40 -5.30
CA PRO A 268 -10.22 -18.84 -5.43
C PRO A 268 -8.95 -19.71 -5.44
N ASN A 269 -7.89 -19.26 -6.11
CA ASN A 269 -6.61 -19.98 -6.15
C ASN A 269 -5.98 -20.08 -4.76
N ALA A 270 -5.88 -18.97 -4.03
CA ALA A 270 -5.30 -18.93 -2.69
C ALA A 270 -6.17 -19.65 -1.65
N ALA A 271 -7.50 -19.52 -1.76
CA ALA A 271 -8.50 -20.25 -0.99
C ALA A 271 -8.42 -21.77 -1.18
N GLY A 272 -7.88 -22.23 -2.32
CA GLY A 272 -7.55 -23.62 -2.61
C GLY A 272 -6.09 -23.99 -2.31
N GLY A 273 -5.29 -23.09 -1.73
CA GLY A 273 -3.90 -23.34 -1.37
C GLY A 273 -2.87 -23.22 -2.47
N ASN A 274 -3.27 -22.76 -3.65
CA ASN A 274 -2.38 -22.70 -4.79
C ASN A 274 -1.55 -21.42 -4.76
N HIS A 275 -0.33 -21.49 -5.28
CA HIS A 275 0.37 -20.30 -5.73
C HIS A 275 -0.40 -19.69 -6.92
N PHE A 276 -0.50 -18.37 -6.94
CA PHE A 276 -1.35 -17.65 -7.89
C PHE A 276 -0.62 -16.52 -8.64
N SER A 277 0.67 -16.33 -8.36
CA SER A 277 1.55 -15.43 -9.07
C SER A 277 2.85 -16.16 -9.42
N GLU A 278 3.51 -15.67 -10.47
CA GLU A 278 4.86 -16.03 -10.84
C GLU A 278 5.89 -15.61 -9.77
N PHE A 279 5.58 -14.57 -8.98
CA PHE A 279 6.47 -14.04 -7.95
C PHE A 279 5.84 -14.20 -6.57
N VAL A 280 6.63 -14.72 -5.62
CA VAL A 280 6.24 -14.85 -4.22
C VAL A 280 6.84 -13.72 -3.37
N PRO A 281 6.14 -13.26 -2.32
CA PRO A 281 6.61 -12.17 -1.47
C PRO A 281 7.94 -12.41 -0.76
N ILE A 282 8.22 -13.66 -0.39
CA ILE A 282 9.42 -14.09 0.33
C ILE A 282 10.17 -15.06 -0.58
N GLY A 283 11.08 -14.56 -1.43
CA GLY A 283 11.82 -15.40 -2.38
C GLY A 283 13.27 -14.94 -2.57
N ALA A 284 14.14 -15.86 -3.00
CA ALA A 284 15.59 -15.68 -3.15
C ALA A 284 16.03 -14.60 -4.18
N ASN A 285 15.07 -13.95 -4.86
CA ASN A 285 15.31 -12.92 -5.88
C ASN A 285 15.04 -11.48 -5.40
N SER A 286 15.10 -11.22 -4.09
CA SER A 286 15.12 -9.84 -3.56
C SER A 286 16.43 -9.09 -3.84
N ASN A 287 17.38 -9.71 -4.53
CA ASN A 287 18.56 -9.05 -5.09
C ASN A 287 18.37 -8.88 -6.61
N LEU A 288 17.70 -7.79 -6.99
CA LEU A 288 17.81 -7.24 -8.35
C LEU A 288 19.26 -6.75 -8.56
N GLN A 289 20.13 -7.64 -9.05
CA GLN A 289 21.21 -7.25 -9.95
C GLN A 289 21.09 -8.10 -11.21
N THR A 290 20.79 -7.41 -12.31
CA THR A 290 20.57 -7.86 -13.70
C THR A 290 19.17 -8.35 -14.06
N PRO A 291 18.54 -7.76 -15.10
CA PRO A 291 17.35 -8.32 -15.72
C PRO A 291 17.79 -9.53 -16.56
N THR A 292 17.86 -10.71 -15.95
CA THR A 292 18.01 -11.96 -16.71
C THR A 292 16.63 -12.38 -17.24
N PRO A 293 16.48 -12.62 -18.55
CA PRO A 293 15.23 -13.06 -19.18
C PRO A 293 15.01 -14.58 -19.02
N THR A 294 15.30 -15.11 -17.84
CA THR A 294 15.01 -16.50 -17.50
C THR A 294 14.05 -16.50 -16.32
N PRO A 295 12.79 -16.96 -16.50
CA PRO A 295 11.85 -17.16 -15.39
C PRO A 295 12.46 -18.22 -14.47
N SER A 296 13.16 -17.78 -13.44
CA SER A 296 13.83 -18.67 -12.50
C SER A 296 12.78 -19.16 -11.51
N THR A 297 12.46 -20.45 -11.72
CA THR A 297 11.63 -21.33 -10.90
C THR A 297 10.17 -20.90 -10.73
N LEU A 298 9.33 -21.40 -11.64
CA LEU A 298 7.94 -21.79 -11.35
C LEU A 298 7.86 -22.26 -9.90
N VAL A 299 6.97 -21.65 -9.12
CA VAL A 299 6.66 -22.23 -7.82
C VAL A 299 6.12 -23.63 -8.11
N ARG A 300 6.84 -24.63 -7.60
CA ARG A 300 6.51 -26.03 -7.84
C ARG A 300 5.08 -26.25 -7.34
N SER A 301 4.29 -26.93 -8.17
CA SER A 301 2.96 -27.42 -7.82
C SER A 301 2.99 -28.54 -6.77
N ASP A 302 4.09 -28.68 -6.01
CA ASP A 302 4.28 -29.70 -4.98
C ASP A 302 3.98 -29.20 -3.56
N ALA A 303 3.72 -27.89 -3.37
CA ALA A 303 3.04 -27.36 -2.18
C ALA A 303 1.54 -27.72 -2.20
N SER A 304 1.23 -29.00 -2.41
CA SER A 304 -0.12 -29.53 -2.26
C SER A 304 -0.53 -29.38 -0.80
N LEU A 305 -1.55 -28.56 -0.56
CA LEU A 305 -2.41 -28.68 0.63
C LEU A 305 -2.88 -30.13 0.79
N PRO A 306 -3.32 -30.52 1.99
CA PRO A 306 -3.76 -31.89 2.23
C PRO A 306 -4.77 -32.36 1.19
N GLU A 307 -4.60 -33.60 0.76
CA GLU A 307 -5.54 -34.31 -0.11
C GLU A 307 -6.99 -34.01 0.33
N GLY A 308 -7.84 -33.56 -0.59
CA GLY A 308 -9.25 -33.28 -0.32
C GLY A 308 -9.62 -31.82 -0.06
N THR A 309 -8.78 -30.84 -0.40
CA THR A 309 -9.21 -29.43 -0.48
C THR A 309 -9.88 -29.14 -1.83
N THR A 310 -11.07 -28.54 -1.82
CA THR A 310 -11.81 -28.11 -3.02
C THR A 310 -12.36 -26.70 -2.84
N VAL A 311 -12.54 -25.98 -3.95
CA VAL A 311 -13.07 -24.62 -3.95
C VAL A 311 -14.40 -24.59 -4.70
N LEU A 312 -15.43 -24.05 -4.04
CA LEU A 312 -16.74 -23.81 -4.61
C LEU A 312 -16.90 -22.32 -4.87
N GLU A 313 -16.96 -21.95 -6.15
CA GLU A 313 -17.03 -20.56 -6.61
C GLU A 313 -18.48 -20.13 -6.87
N LEU A 314 -18.96 -19.15 -6.11
CA LEU A 314 -20.33 -18.63 -6.25
C LEU A 314 -20.33 -17.17 -6.69
N ARG A 315 -20.95 -16.89 -7.83
CA ARG A 315 -21.10 -15.53 -8.39
C ARG A 315 -22.38 -14.88 -7.88
N ALA A 316 -22.24 -13.69 -7.33
CA ALA A 316 -23.36 -12.96 -6.73
C ALA A 316 -24.19 -12.15 -7.74
N ARG A 317 -23.69 -11.97 -8.96
CA ARG A 317 -24.34 -11.14 -9.98
C ARG A 317 -24.66 -11.91 -11.26
N SER A 318 -25.76 -11.50 -11.86
CA SER A 318 -26.14 -11.83 -13.23
C SER A 318 -25.26 -11.09 -14.25
N PRO A 319 -25.22 -11.53 -15.52
CA PRO A 319 -24.47 -10.85 -16.59
C PRO A 319 -24.88 -9.39 -16.85
N ASP A 320 -26.09 -8.98 -16.48
CA ASP A 320 -26.56 -7.58 -16.55
C ASP A 320 -26.01 -6.70 -15.40
N GLY A 321 -25.28 -7.32 -14.47
CA GLY A 321 -24.69 -6.68 -13.29
C GLY A 321 -25.65 -6.51 -12.12
N SER A 322 -26.88 -7.04 -12.15
CA SER A 322 -27.76 -7.09 -10.98
C SER A 322 -27.30 -8.13 -9.95
N ILE A 323 -27.49 -7.87 -8.65
CA ILE A 323 -27.28 -8.87 -7.60
C ILE A 323 -28.41 -9.90 -7.68
N LEU A 324 -28.06 -11.19 -7.57
CA LEU A 324 -29.04 -12.28 -7.53
C LEU A 324 -29.96 -12.12 -6.30
N PRO A 325 -31.30 -12.04 -6.47
CA PRO A 325 -32.22 -11.77 -5.36
C PRO A 325 -32.13 -12.76 -4.19
N ASP A 326 -31.94 -14.06 -4.48
CA ASP A 326 -31.89 -15.14 -3.48
C ASP A 326 -30.46 -15.70 -3.31
N PHE A 327 -29.44 -14.84 -3.39
CA PHE A 327 -28.05 -15.30 -3.35
C PHE A 327 -27.69 -16.07 -2.06
N ASP A 328 -28.19 -15.65 -0.90
CA ASP A 328 -27.97 -16.36 0.37
C ASP A 328 -28.53 -17.79 0.32
N ALA A 329 -29.73 -17.99 -0.27
CA ALA A 329 -30.32 -19.30 -0.44
C ALA A 329 -29.47 -20.17 -1.39
N LEU A 330 -28.99 -19.59 -2.50
CA LEU A 330 -28.07 -20.27 -3.41
C LEU A 330 -26.80 -20.75 -2.69
N VAL A 331 -26.21 -19.92 -1.82
CA VAL A 331 -25.03 -20.29 -1.04
C VAL A 331 -25.33 -21.47 -0.12
N LEU A 332 -26.45 -21.42 0.62
CA LEU A 332 -26.84 -22.49 1.53
C LEU A 332 -27.13 -23.79 0.78
N ASP A 333 -27.88 -23.75 -0.32
CA ASP A 333 -28.22 -24.91 -1.14
C ASP A 333 -26.96 -25.54 -1.76
N SER A 334 -26.00 -24.71 -2.16
CA SER A 334 -24.71 -25.17 -2.71
C SER A 334 -23.88 -25.90 -1.65
N ILE A 335 -23.85 -25.39 -0.41
CA ILE A 335 -23.22 -26.06 0.74
C ILE A 335 -23.89 -27.41 1.03
N LEU A 336 -25.23 -27.44 1.11
CA LEU A 336 -25.98 -28.65 1.39
C LEU A 336 -25.83 -29.71 0.29
N SER A 337 -25.76 -29.27 -0.97
CA SER A 337 -25.53 -30.14 -2.11
C SER A 337 -24.12 -30.75 -2.07
N ALA A 338 -23.10 -29.92 -1.78
CA ALA A 338 -21.72 -30.39 -1.66
C ALA A 338 -21.53 -31.36 -0.49
N ASP A 339 -22.19 -31.11 0.64
CA ASP A 339 -22.22 -32.01 1.80
C ASP A 339 -22.88 -33.36 1.46
N SER A 340 -24.03 -33.32 0.77
CA SER A 340 -24.77 -34.54 0.37
C SER A 340 -24.02 -35.37 -0.68
N ALA A 341 -23.26 -34.72 -1.56
CA ALA A 341 -22.42 -35.38 -2.57
C ALA A 341 -21.16 -36.03 -1.99
N SER A 342 -20.87 -35.78 -0.70
CA SER A 342 -19.66 -36.18 0.01
C SER A 342 -19.95 -37.15 1.18
N PRO A 343 -20.74 -38.23 0.98
CA PRO A 343 -21.23 -39.06 2.10
C PRO A 343 -20.10 -39.79 2.84
N THR A 344 -18.95 -40.00 2.20
CA THR A 344 -17.76 -40.62 2.79
C THR A 344 -16.67 -39.64 3.20
N SER A 345 -16.69 -38.40 2.68
CA SER A 345 -15.63 -37.41 2.84
C SER A 345 -15.89 -36.36 3.93
N ASN A 346 -16.95 -36.51 4.75
CA ASN A 346 -17.29 -35.68 5.92
C ASN A 346 -16.51 -34.34 6.02
N PRO A 347 -16.76 -33.40 5.11
CA PRO A 347 -15.83 -32.30 4.85
C PRO A 347 -15.99 -31.18 5.87
N PHE A 348 -14.90 -30.46 6.15
CA PHE A 348 -14.95 -29.20 6.88
C PHE A 348 -15.18 -28.03 5.92
N PHE A 349 -16.07 -27.10 6.27
CA PHE A 349 -16.41 -25.98 5.38
C PHE A 349 -15.71 -24.68 5.78
N ILE A 350 -15.15 -23.98 4.80
CA ILE A 350 -14.85 -22.55 4.94
C ILE A 350 -15.93 -21.82 4.15
N VAL A 351 -16.57 -20.79 4.75
CA VAL A 351 -17.58 -20.01 4.03
C VAL A 351 -17.28 -18.52 4.12
N HIS A 352 -17.12 -17.91 2.96
CA HIS A 352 -16.88 -16.48 2.83
C HIS A 352 -18.17 -15.68 2.92
N ALA A 353 -18.15 -14.66 3.76
CA ALA A 353 -19.02 -13.50 3.70
C ALA A 353 -18.21 -12.30 3.18
N VAL A 354 -18.78 -11.50 2.27
CA VAL A 354 -18.08 -10.36 1.67
C VAL A 354 -18.74 -9.05 2.10
N ASP A 355 -17.96 -8.20 2.77
CA ASP A 355 -18.36 -6.88 3.22
C ASP A 355 -17.53 -5.80 2.52
N GLY A 356 -18.00 -5.43 1.33
CA GLY A 356 -17.30 -4.53 0.42
C GLY A 356 -16.62 -5.29 -0.72
N SER A 357 -17.38 -5.53 -1.79
CA SER A 357 -16.86 -6.05 -3.05
C SER A 357 -16.02 -4.99 -3.80
N LYS A 358 -15.49 -5.32 -4.98
CA LYS A 358 -14.91 -4.31 -5.92
C LYS A 358 -15.88 -3.16 -6.22
N LEU A 359 -17.19 -3.38 -6.12
CA LEU A 359 -18.23 -2.37 -6.32
C LEU A 359 -18.71 -1.73 -5.00
N GLY A 360 -18.14 -2.14 -3.87
CA GLY A 360 -18.53 -1.71 -2.53
C GLY A 360 -19.84 -2.32 -2.03
N SER A 361 -20.38 -3.31 -2.74
CA SER A 361 -21.57 -4.04 -2.30
C SER A 361 -21.24 -5.06 -1.22
N ARG A 362 -22.21 -5.29 -0.34
CA ARG A 362 -22.23 -6.46 0.54
C ARG A 362 -22.88 -7.60 -0.23
N ILE A 363 -22.29 -8.79 -0.13
CA ILE A 363 -22.72 -9.93 -0.94
C ILE A 363 -23.61 -10.89 -0.16
N THR A 364 -23.36 -11.07 1.14
CA THR A 364 -24.11 -12.00 1.98
C THR A 364 -24.61 -11.35 3.26
N THR A 365 -25.69 -11.88 3.84
CA THR A 365 -26.26 -11.37 5.09
C THR A 365 -25.66 -12.03 6.34
N ARG A 366 -25.85 -11.36 7.49
CA ARG A 366 -25.65 -11.97 8.82
C ARG A 366 -26.58 -13.17 9.08
N LYS A 367 -27.76 -13.19 8.44
CA LYS A 367 -28.71 -14.28 8.58
C LYS A 367 -28.13 -15.56 7.98
N LEU A 368 -27.57 -15.49 6.78
CA LEU A 368 -26.87 -16.62 6.15
C LEU A 368 -25.79 -17.20 7.06
N VAL A 369 -24.95 -16.34 7.64
CA VAL A 369 -23.89 -16.77 8.57
C VAL A 369 -24.48 -17.54 9.76
N THR A 370 -25.57 -17.04 10.33
CA THR A 370 -26.27 -17.69 11.45
C THR A 370 -26.89 -19.03 11.03
N ASP A 371 -27.49 -19.10 9.85
CA ASP A 371 -28.10 -20.31 9.31
C ASP A 371 -27.03 -21.39 9.04
N ILE A 372 -25.90 -21.01 8.44
CA ILE A 372 -24.77 -21.91 8.17
C ILE A 372 -24.20 -22.47 9.47
N GLN A 373 -23.92 -21.62 10.45
CA GLN A 373 -23.40 -22.05 11.75
C GLN A 373 -24.39 -22.98 12.47
N SER A 374 -25.69 -22.70 12.38
CA SER A 374 -26.73 -23.57 12.96
C SER A 374 -26.81 -24.92 12.25
N ARG A 375 -26.55 -24.96 10.93
CA ARG A 375 -26.65 -26.17 10.12
C ARG A 375 -25.42 -27.06 10.17
N LEU A 376 -24.22 -26.47 10.15
CA LEU A 376 -22.94 -27.19 10.11
C LEU A 376 -22.30 -27.35 11.50
N GLY A 377 -22.73 -26.58 12.49
CA GLY A 377 -22.16 -26.59 13.84
C GLY A 377 -20.65 -26.35 13.81
N PRO A 378 -19.84 -27.18 14.51
CA PRO A 378 -18.38 -27.01 14.58
C PRO A 378 -17.65 -27.35 13.28
N ARG A 379 -18.34 -27.84 12.24
CA ARG A 379 -17.76 -28.26 10.96
C ARG A 379 -17.63 -27.09 9.96
N CYS A 380 -17.56 -25.86 10.46
CA CYS A 380 -17.38 -24.71 9.60
C CYS A 380 -16.51 -23.63 10.23
N LEU A 381 -15.81 -22.89 9.37
CA LEU A 381 -15.13 -21.64 9.67
C LEU A 381 -15.71 -20.56 8.78
N ILE A 382 -16.21 -19.49 9.40
CA ILE A 382 -16.68 -18.31 8.66
C ILE A 382 -15.48 -17.40 8.40
N VAL A 383 -15.39 -16.89 7.18
CA VAL A 383 -14.40 -15.87 6.79
C VAL A 383 -15.15 -14.62 6.38
N LEU A 384 -14.83 -13.49 6.99
CA LEU A 384 -15.29 -12.18 6.52
C LEU A 384 -14.21 -11.59 5.60
N ASP A 385 -14.47 -11.51 4.31
CA ASP A 385 -13.71 -10.67 3.39
C ASP A 385 -14.16 -9.21 3.57
N ALA A 386 -13.40 -8.48 4.40
CA ALA A 386 -13.49 -7.04 4.58
C ALA A 386 -12.28 -6.33 3.94
N CYS A 387 -11.73 -6.89 2.85
CA CYS A 387 -10.51 -6.37 2.22
C CYS A 387 -10.67 -4.95 1.66
N GLN A 388 -11.87 -4.39 1.52
CA GLN A 388 -12.05 -2.97 1.20
C GLN A 388 -11.70 -2.03 2.35
N GLY A 389 -11.75 -2.51 3.60
CA GLY A 389 -11.43 -1.70 4.80
C GLY A 389 -12.48 -0.65 5.15
N ARG A 390 -13.73 -0.84 4.68
CA ARG A 390 -14.83 0.15 4.77
C ARG A 390 -15.92 -0.31 5.74
N THR A 391 -15.54 -1.09 6.75
CA THR A 391 -16.44 -1.78 7.69
C THR A 391 -16.38 -1.13 9.06
N GLU A 392 -17.54 -0.90 9.68
CA GLU A 392 -17.66 -0.40 11.06
C GLU A 392 -17.17 -1.43 12.08
N SER A 393 -16.59 -0.96 13.17
CA SER A 393 -16.01 -1.80 14.23
C SER A 393 -17.01 -2.81 14.81
N ASP A 394 -18.27 -2.42 15.01
CA ASP A 394 -19.34 -3.30 15.50
C ASP A 394 -19.64 -4.48 14.56
N GLU A 395 -19.44 -4.31 13.26
CA GLU A 395 -19.59 -5.40 12.28
C GLU A 395 -18.40 -6.35 12.36
N LEU A 396 -17.18 -5.83 12.44
CA LEU A 396 -15.99 -6.65 12.66
C LEU A 396 -16.12 -7.49 13.94
N ASP A 397 -16.53 -6.87 15.04
CA ASP A 397 -16.76 -7.55 16.31
C ASP A 397 -17.91 -8.57 16.25
N TRP A 398 -18.97 -8.31 15.50
CA TRP A 398 -20.07 -9.27 15.33
C TRP A 398 -19.58 -10.58 14.72
N TYR A 399 -18.70 -10.50 13.71
CA TYR A 399 -18.07 -11.66 13.08
C TYR A 399 -17.02 -12.31 13.99
N LEU A 400 -16.09 -11.52 14.57
CA LEU A 400 -15.03 -12.04 15.44
C LEU A 400 -15.61 -12.76 16.66
N SER A 401 -16.65 -12.22 17.31
CA SER A 401 -17.30 -12.84 18.47
C SER A 401 -17.99 -14.17 18.18
N ARG A 402 -18.19 -14.49 16.89
CA ARG A 402 -18.72 -15.77 16.39
C ARG A 402 -17.64 -16.70 15.84
N GLY A 403 -16.37 -16.40 16.13
CA GLY A 403 -15.23 -17.21 15.69
C GLY A 403 -14.88 -17.05 14.21
N ALA A 404 -15.41 -16.04 13.52
CA ALA A 404 -15.04 -15.79 12.13
C ALA A 404 -13.64 -15.18 12.02
N VAL A 405 -12.85 -15.61 11.04
CA VAL A 405 -11.59 -14.96 10.67
C VAL A 405 -11.92 -13.77 9.76
N VAL A 406 -11.34 -12.60 10.01
CA VAL A 406 -11.56 -11.41 9.18
C VAL A 406 -10.33 -11.14 8.33
N LEU A 407 -10.50 -11.05 7.02
CA LEU A 407 -9.47 -10.61 6.07
C LEU A 407 -9.66 -9.13 5.79
N MET A 408 -8.59 -8.34 5.87
CA MET A 408 -8.64 -6.90 5.64
C MET A 408 -7.36 -6.40 4.98
N THR A 409 -7.42 -5.25 4.30
CA THR A 409 -6.23 -4.59 3.74
C THR A 409 -6.19 -3.12 4.09
N ALA A 410 -4.99 -2.57 4.29
CA ALA A 410 -4.76 -1.14 4.40
C ALA A 410 -4.56 -0.47 3.03
N SER A 411 -4.27 -1.26 1.99
CA SER A 411 -3.93 -0.73 0.65
C SER A 411 -5.13 -0.29 -0.20
N LYS A 412 -6.33 -0.25 0.41
CA LYS A 412 -7.56 0.25 -0.19
C LYS A 412 -8.02 1.49 0.56
N PHE A 413 -9.07 1.42 1.38
CA PHE A 413 -9.60 2.58 2.07
C PHE A 413 -8.52 3.36 2.84
N TYR A 414 -7.66 2.66 3.59
CA TYR A 414 -6.60 3.29 4.39
C TYR A 414 -5.40 3.82 3.60
N SER A 415 -5.43 3.76 2.26
CA SER A 415 -4.48 4.43 1.37
C SER A 415 -3.00 4.06 1.59
N ALA A 416 -2.72 2.91 2.20
CA ALA A 416 -1.39 2.35 2.18
C ALA A 416 -1.01 1.99 0.72
N PRO A 417 0.29 1.94 0.38
CA PRO A 417 0.69 1.36 -0.89
C PRO A 417 0.18 -0.08 -1.05
N GLY A 418 0.01 -0.52 -2.29
CA GLY A 418 -0.44 -1.87 -2.65
C GLY A 418 0.30 -2.94 -1.84
N PHE A 419 -0.34 -4.09 -1.60
CA PHE A 419 0.24 -5.20 -0.82
C PHE A 419 0.41 -4.88 0.67
N CYS A 420 -0.71 -4.55 1.32
CA CYS A 420 -0.75 -4.37 2.77
C CYS A 420 -2.00 -5.06 3.33
N GLY A 421 -1.91 -6.36 3.64
CA GLY A 421 -3.01 -7.21 4.09
C GLY A 421 -2.84 -7.74 5.51
N MET A 422 -3.93 -8.27 6.07
CA MET A 422 -3.91 -9.00 7.34
C MET A 422 -5.06 -10.01 7.45
N ALA A 423 -4.87 -10.98 8.34
CA ALA A 423 -5.91 -11.83 8.89
C ALA A 423 -6.04 -11.53 10.39
N ILE A 424 -7.25 -11.18 10.83
CA ILE A 424 -7.62 -11.04 12.24
C ILE A 424 -8.25 -12.36 12.68
N VAL A 425 -7.58 -13.07 13.57
CA VAL A 425 -7.96 -14.39 14.06
C VAL A 425 -8.52 -14.25 15.48
N PRO A 426 -9.81 -14.54 15.73
CA PRO A 426 -10.35 -14.48 17.08
C PRO A 426 -9.73 -15.59 17.94
N ASP A 427 -9.56 -15.30 19.23
CA ASP A 427 -8.88 -16.23 20.15
C ASP A 427 -9.59 -17.60 20.24
N SER A 428 -10.90 -17.65 19.97
CA SER A 428 -11.73 -18.86 19.96
C SER A 428 -11.33 -19.89 18.90
N VAL A 429 -10.68 -19.49 17.81
CA VAL A 429 -10.21 -20.39 16.74
C VAL A 429 -8.68 -20.42 16.61
N ALA A 430 -7.98 -19.61 17.41
CA ALA A 430 -6.53 -19.49 17.36
C ALA A 430 -5.79 -20.67 18.01
N GLY A 431 -6.49 -21.54 18.76
CA GLY A 431 -5.90 -22.64 19.54
C GLY A 431 -4.96 -23.53 18.72
N VAL A 432 -5.41 -23.96 17.54
CA VAL A 432 -4.64 -24.82 16.62
C VAL A 432 -3.34 -24.18 16.11
N LEU A 433 -3.20 -22.85 16.17
CA LEU A 433 -1.99 -22.12 15.76
C LEU A 433 -1.00 -21.91 16.93
N LYS A 434 -1.44 -22.14 18.18
CA LYS A 434 -0.60 -21.99 19.38
C LYS A 434 0.17 -23.28 19.68
N GLU A 435 -0.35 -24.42 19.27
CA GLU A 435 0.21 -25.75 19.55
C GLU A 435 1.58 -25.95 18.87
N GLY A 436 2.56 -26.45 19.61
CA GLY A 436 3.89 -26.74 19.07
C GLY A 436 3.86 -27.96 18.13
N GLY A 437 4.70 -27.95 17.09
CA GLY A 437 4.85 -29.08 16.17
C GLY A 437 3.76 -29.18 15.10
N ILE A 438 2.96 -28.13 14.89
CA ILE A 438 2.02 -28.08 13.77
C ILE A 438 2.75 -28.30 12.44
N GLN A 439 2.13 -29.05 11.55
CA GLN A 439 2.63 -29.25 10.19
C GLN A 439 2.06 -28.13 9.32
N VAL A 440 2.94 -27.32 8.73
CA VAL A 440 2.57 -26.30 7.75
C VAL A 440 3.07 -26.73 6.37
N PRO A 441 2.34 -26.40 5.29
CA PRO A 441 2.85 -26.61 3.93
C PRO A 441 4.17 -25.86 3.73
N GLU A 442 5.13 -26.48 3.04
CA GLU A 442 6.46 -25.90 2.80
C GLU A 442 6.36 -24.52 2.11
N GLY A 443 5.49 -24.38 1.11
CA GLY A 443 5.26 -23.13 0.39
C GLY A 443 4.65 -21.99 1.21
N LEU A 444 4.21 -22.22 2.46
CA LEU A 444 3.73 -21.14 3.32
C LEU A 444 4.86 -20.15 3.67
N GLY A 445 6.10 -20.64 3.74
CA GLY A 445 7.29 -19.82 3.98
C GLY A 445 7.57 -18.79 2.89
N ASP A 446 7.00 -18.97 1.69
CA ASP A 446 7.12 -18.04 0.57
C ASP A 446 6.23 -16.79 0.74
N TYR A 447 5.28 -16.82 1.68
CA TYR A 447 4.32 -15.74 1.94
C TYR A 447 4.45 -15.16 3.35
N LEU A 448 4.85 -15.98 4.32
CA LEU A 448 4.94 -15.61 5.73
C LEU A 448 6.28 -16.00 6.34
N THR A 449 6.84 -15.09 7.12
CA THR A 449 8.00 -15.33 8.00
C THR A 449 7.62 -15.04 9.45
N GLN A 450 8.46 -15.43 10.40
CA GLN A 450 8.15 -15.31 11.82
C GLN A 450 7.68 -13.90 12.25
N PRO A 451 8.32 -12.79 11.84
CA PRO A 451 7.93 -11.45 12.29
C PRO A 451 6.50 -11.05 11.90
N GLN A 452 5.92 -11.67 10.88
CA GLN A 452 4.54 -11.44 10.44
C GLN A 452 3.49 -12.13 11.32
N VAL A 453 3.90 -13.09 12.14
CA VAL A 453 3.04 -13.83 13.06
C VAL A 453 3.31 -13.37 14.51
N PRO A 454 2.26 -13.03 15.29
CA PRO A 454 2.45 -12.59 16.66
C PRO A 454 3.00 -13.70 17.55
N LYS A 455 3.82 -13.34 18.55
CA LYS A 455 4.46 -14.28 19.49
C LYS A 455 3.47 -15.22 20.20
N ALA A 456 2.23 -14.78 20.40
CA ALA A 456 1.17 -15.57 21.02
C ALA A 456 0.77 -16.82 20.20
N LEU A 457 1.02 -16.84 18.88
CA LEU A 457 0.78 -17.99 18.00
C LEU A 457 2.08 -18.77 17.80
N GLY A 458 2.65 -19.24 18.92
CA GLY A 458 3.99 -19.84 18.96
C GLY A 458 4.16 -21.08 18.07
N GLY A 459 3.09 -21.86 17.88
CA GLY A 459 3.06 -23.01 16.97
C GLY A 459 3.33 -22.62 15.52
N LEU A 460 2.49 -21.75 14.97
CA LEU A 460 2.65 -21.22 13.63
C LEU A 460 3.96 -20.45 13.48
N ARG A 461 4.29 -19.58 14.44
CA ARG A 461 5.52 -18.80 14.37
C ARG A 461 6.76 -19.69 14.37
N GLY A 462 6.78 -20.76 15.17
CA GLY A 462 7.90 -21.70 15.23
C GLY A 462 8.07 -22.54 13.96
N ALA A 463 7.01 -22.71 13.17
CA ALA A 463 7.03 -23.46 11.91
C ALA A 463 7.48 -22.63 10.69
N LEU A 464 7.63 -21.31 10.83
CA LEU A 464 7.96 -20.40 9.74
C LEU A 464 9.44 -19.98 9.74
N PRO A 465 10.00 -19.62 8.57
CA PRO A 465 11.37 -19.13 8.47
C PRO A 465 11.55 -17.78 9.17
N VAL A 466 12.74 -17.55 9.76
CA VAL A 466 13.10 -16.29 10.43
C VAL A 466 13.44 -15.19 9.43
N LYS A 467 13.95 -15.56 8.24
CA LYS A 467 14.43 -14.64 7.20
C LYS A 467 14.03 -15.14 5.80
N PRO A 468 13.97 -14.24 4.80
CA PRO A 468 14.17 -12.79 4.90
C PRO A 468 12.98 -12.10 5.59
N VAL A 469 13.21 -10.93 6.19
CA VAL A 469 12.14 -10.14 6.82
C VAL A 469 11.55 -9.19 5.78
N ASN A 470 10.22 -9.17 5.66
CA ASN A 470 9.52 -8.29 4.73
C ASN A 470 9.44 -6.85 5.28
N VAL A 471 10.53 -6.09 5.16
CA VAL A 471 10.60 -4.68 5.58
C VAL A 471 9.60 -3.83 4.80
N GLY A 472 9.41 -4.11 3.51
CA GLY A 472 8.42 -3.43 2.68
C GLY A 472 7.01 -3.51 3.23
N LEU A 473 6.57 -4.69 3.68
CA LEU A 473 5.27 -4.89 4.32
C LEU A 473 5.14 -4.07 5.61
N LEU A 474 6.19 -4.01 6.44
CA LEU A 474 6.19 -3.21 7.66
C LEU A 474 6.03 -1.72 7.35
N LEU A 475 6.75 -1.19 6.35
CA LEU A 475 6.64 0.22 5.95
C LEU A 475 5.29 0.54 5.32
N ARG A 476 4.73 -0.37 4.52
CA ARG A 476 3.36 -0.22 4.00
C ARG A 476 2.33 -0.19 5.12
N TRP A 477 2.51 -0.98 6.17
CA TRP A 477 1.67 -0.88 7.35
C TRP A 477 1.89 0.42 8.13
N ALA A 478 3.11 0.96 8.21
CA ALA A 478 3.35 2.28 8.79
C ALA A 478 2.55 3.38 8.04
N CYS A 479 2.50 3.31 6.70
CA CYS A 479 1.64 4.16 5.88
C CYS A 479 0.15 3.98 6.22
N GLY A 480 -0.34 2.74 6.32
CA GLY A 480 -1.75 2.46 6.57
C GLY A 480 -2.21 2.87 7.97
N VAL A 481 -1.43 2.54 9.00
CA VAL A 481 -1.80 2.75 10.40
C VAL A 481 -1.96 4.23 10.73
N VAL A 482 -1.12 5.12 10.18
CA VAL A 482 -1.27 6.55 10.47
C VAL A 482 -2.59 7.11 9.91
N GLU A 483 -3.05 6.64 8.75
CA GLU A 483 -4.34 7.04 8.20
C GLU A 483 -5.52 6.36 8.92
N MET A 484 -5.35 5.11 9.38
CA MET A 484 -6.32 4.46 10.27
C MET A 484 -6.54 5.29 11.54
N GLU A 485 -5.44 5.73 12.18
CA GLU A 485 -5.47 6.55 13.40
C GLU A 485 -6.11 7.92 13.16
N ARG A 486 -5.88 8.55 12.00
CA ARG A 486 -6.55 9.81 11.63
C ARG A 486 -8.06 9.65 11.49
N VAL A 487 -8.52 8.64 10.76
CA VAL A 487 -9.95 8.35 10.62
C VAL A 487 -10.58 8.00 11.97
N ALA A 488 -9.90 7.19 12.79
CA ALA A 488 -10.37 6.84 14.13
C ALA A 488 -10.52 8.09 15.01
N ARG A 489 -9.56 9.03 14.95
CA ARG A 489 -9.60 10.29 15.69
C ARG A 489 -10.70 11.23 15.20
N ALA A 490 -10.90 11.33 13.89
CA ALA A 490 -11.98 12.15 13.30
C ALA A 490 -13.38 11.57 13.58
N GLY A 491 -13.49 10.26 13.84
CA GLY A 491 -14.68 9.64 14.40
C GLY A 491 -15.96 9.88 13.58
N GLY A 492 -16.98 10.45 14.23
CA GLY A 492 -18.26 10.75 13.59
C GLY A 492 -18.16 11.80 12.47
N ALA A 493 -17.22 12.74 12.57
CA ALA A 493 -17.03 13.78 11.57
C ALA A 493 -16.55 13.21 10.22
N ALA A 494 -15.59 12.28 10.25
CA ALA A 494 -15.16 11.59 9.03
C ALA A 494 -16.31 10.78 8.37
N ARG A 495 -17.16 10.13 9.16
CA ARG A 495 -18.35 9.39 8.67
C ARG A 495 -19.35 10.32 8.00
N GLU A 496 -19.57 11.50 8.56
CA GLU A 496 -20.41 12.53 7.95
C GLU A 496 -19.78 13.09 6.66
N GLY A 497 -18.48 13.37 6.68
CA GLY A 497 -17.72 13.78 5.50
C GLY A 497 -17.86 12.77 4.35
N ILE A 498 -17.73 11.47 4.64
CA ILE A 498 -17.96 10.40 3.66
C ILE A 498 -19.37 10.48 3.07
N ARG A 499 -20.43 10.61 3.88
CA ARG A 499 -21.82 10.71 3.39
C ARG A 499 -22.01 11.91 2.48
N ARG A 500 -21.57 13.09 2.93
CA ARG A 500 -21.69 14.34 2.17
C ARG A 500 -20.93 14.26 0.84
N TRP A 501 -19.72 13.70 0.86
CA TRP A 501 -18.94 13.48 -0.35
C TRP A 501 -19.61 12.52 -1.32
N VAL A 502 -20.13 11.38 -0.84
CA VAL A 502 -20.85 10.42 -1.70
C VAL A 502 -22.06 11.07 -2.37
N GLY A 503 -22.90 11.77 -1.59
CA GLY A 503 -24.06 12.49 -2.12
C GLY A 503 -23.67 13.57 -3.14
N GLY A 504 -22.60 14.33 -2.85
CA GLY A 504 -22.09 15.38 -3.74
C GLY A 504 -21.57 14.83 -5.06
N VAL A 505 -20.74 13.78 -5.04
CA VAL A 505 -20.21 13.16 -6.27
C VAL A 505 -21.32 12.55 -7.12
N ARG A 506 -22.28 11.86 -6.50
CA ARG A 506 -23.47 11.35 -7.21
C ARG A 506 -24.24 12.47 -7.89
N SER A 507 -24.54 13.55 -7.16
CA SER A 507 -25.24 14.70 -7.72
C SER A 507 -24.50 15.34 -8.89
N ILE A 508 -23.16 15.32 -8.89
CA ILE A 508 -22.36 15.80 -10.02
C ILE A 508 -22.51 14.84 -11.20
N MET A 509 -22.28 13.54 -10.99
CA MET A 509 -22.35 12.52 -12.06
C MET A 509 -23.75 12.41 -12.70
N GLU A 510 -24.81 12.68 -11.94
CA GLU A 510 -26.21 12.62 -12.40
C GLU A 510 -26.68 13.92 -13.10
N SER A 511 -25.82 14.93 -13.20
CA SER A 511 -26.17 16.18 -13.89
C SER A 511 -26.07 16.07 -15.41
N GLU A 512 -26.83 16.90 -16.13
CA GLU A 512 -26.83 16.96 -17.61
C GLU A 512 -25.44 17.22 -18.21
N GLU A 513 -24.55 17.89 -17.47
CA GLU A 513 -23.15 18.14 -17.84
C GLU A 513 -22.37 16.84 -18.08
N TYR A 514 -22.70 15.79 -17.33
CA TYR A 514 -22.02 14.50 -17.37
C TYR A 514 -22.93 13.37 -17.86
N ALA A 515 -23.87 13.66 -18.78
CA ALA A 515 -24.80 12.68 -19.34
C ALA A 515 -24.14 11.46 -20.04
N PHE A 516 -22.82 11.50 -20.27
CA PHE A 516 -22.02 10.36 -20.72
C PHE A 516 -21.63 9.39 -19.59
N LEU A 517 -22.07 9.65 -18.35
CA LEU A 517 -21.84 8.81 -17.17
C LEU A 517 -23.17 8.30 -16.62
N GLU A 518 -23.13 7.09 -16.03
CA GLU A 518 -24.27 6.54 -15.29
C GLU A 518 -23.74 5.86 -14.02
N PRO A 519 -23.88 6.46 -12.82
CA PRO A 519 -23.55 5.78 -11.59
C PRO A 519 -24.49 4.58 -11.39
N LEU A 520 -23.95 3.43 -10.99
CA LEU A 520 -24.79 2.28 -10.68
C LEU A 520 -25.70 2.60 -9.48
N PRO A 521 -26.92 2.06 -9.42
CA PRO A 521 -27.81 2.29 -8.28
C PRO A 521 -27.18 1.81 -6.97
N GLU A 522 -27.48 2.49 -5.87
CA GLU A 522 -27.13 2.00 -4.55
C GLU A 522 -27.91 0.73 -4.24
N SER A 523 -27.28 -0.22 -3.55
CA SER A 523 -27.93 -1.46 -3.14
C SER A 523 -28.88 -1.19 -1.97
N THR A 524 -30.17 -1.06 -2.23
CA THR A 524 -31.21 -0.76 -1.22
C THR A 524 -31.78 -2.02 -0.52
N GLY A 525 -31.07 -3.15 -0.52
CA GLY A 525 -31.57 -4.44 -0.01
C GLY A 525 -31.42 -4.63 1.52
N GLU A 526 -31.90 -5.78 2.04
CA GLU A 526 -31.76 -6.18 3.46
C GLU A 526 -30.29 -6.19 3.95
N VAL A 527 -29.35 -6.34 3.02
CA VAL A 527 -27.90 -6.16 3.23
C VAL A 527 -27.55 -4.66 3.28
N GLY A 528 -28.17 -3.93 4.20
CA GLY A 528 -28.06 -2.48 4.28
C GLY A 528 -26.65 -1.96 4.52
N HIS A 529 -26.44 -0.67 4.25
CA HIS A 529 -25.18 0.03 4.42
C HIS A 529 -24.84 0.38 5.88
N ALA A 530 -25.70 0.03 6.86
CA ALA A 530 -25.56 0.44 8.26
C ALA A 530 -24.25 0.00 8.93
N SER A 531 -23.62 -1.06 8.43
CA SER A 531 -22.32 -1.56 8.89
C SER A 531 -21.14 -1.03 8.10
N GLN A 532 -21.38 -0.30 7.00
CA GLN A 532 -20.32 0.33 6.24
C GLN A 532 -19.96 1.66 6.88
N LEU A 533 -18.69 2.03 6.76
CA LEU A 533 -18.20 3.28 7.31
C LEU A 533 -18.97 4.46 6.70
N GLY A 534 -19.65 5.23 7.57
CA GLY A 534 -20.49 6.34 7.13
C GLY A 534 -21.92 5.95 6.77
N GLY A 535 -22.29 4.67 6.78
CA GLY A 535 -23.66 4.23 6.48
C GLY A 535 -24.02 4.29 4.99
N VAL A 536 -23.01 4.38 4.10
CA VAL A 536 -23.17 4.50 2.64
C VAL A 536 -22.12 3.67 1.91
N ASN A 537 -22.39 3.31 0.65
CA ASN A 537 -21.36 2.76 -0.22
C ASN A 537 -20.36 3.85 -0.64
N SER A 538 -19.20 3.87 -0.01
CA SER A 538 -18.13 4.83 -0.29
C SER A 538 -17.28 4.50 -1.54
N ILE A 539 -17.72 3.51 -2.33
CA ILE A 539 -17.24 3.23 -3.69
C ILE A 539 -18.41 3.52 -4.64
N ILE A 540 -18.24 4.48 -5.54
CA ILE A 540 -19.23 4.90 -6.53
C ILE A 540 -18.79 4.32 -7.88
N PRO A 541 -19.28 3.11 -8.26
CA PRO A 541 -19.09 2.58 -9.60
C PRO A 541 -19.98 3.31 -10.60
N PHE A 542 -19.46 3.60 -11.78
CA PHE A 542 -20.20 4.25 -12.86
C PHE A 542 -19.79 3.72 -14.23
N LYS A 543 -20.77 3.64 -15.13
CA LYS A 543 -20.56 3.37 -16.55
C LYS A 543 -20.10 4.64 -17.24
N VAL A 544 -19.38 4.46 -18.34
CA VAL A 544 -18.99 5.54 -19.24
C VAL A 544 -19.51 5.21 -20.63
N PHE A 545 -20.16 6.17 -21.29
CA PHE A 545 -20.79 6.00 -22.59
C PHE A 545 -20.02 6.73 -23.68
N SER A 546 -19.96 6.11 -24.86
CA SER A 546 -19.55 6.76 -26.10
C SER A 546 -20.53 6.36 -27.21
N GLY A 547 -21.06 7.34 -27.93
CA GLY A 547 -22.08 7.11 -28.96
C GLY A 547 -23.35 6.41 -28.44
N GLY A 548 -23.72 6.62 -27.17
CA GLY A 548 -24.86 5.98 -26.52
C GLY A 548 -24.64 4.53 -26.08
N ILE A 549 -23.41 4.00 -26.21
CA ILE A 549 -23.05 2.62 -25.83
C ILE A 549 -22.11 2.64 -24.64
N ALA A 550 -22.38 1.81 -23.63
CA ALA A 550 -21.51 1.64 -22.48
C ALA A 550 -20.17 1.01 -22.90
N LEU A 551 -19.06 1.63 -22.46
CA LEU A 551 -17.72 1.16 -22.77
C LEU A 551 -17.39 -0.17 -22.06
N LYS A 552 -16.59 -0.99 -22.74
CA LYS A 552 -16.07 -2.26 -22.24
C LYS A 552 -14.66 -2.11 -21.66
N THR A 553 -14.20 -3.17 -21.00
CA THR A 553 -12.93 -3.26 -20.27
C THR A 553 -11.72 -2.73 -21.05
N ALA A 554 -11.61 -3.00 -22.36
CA ALA A 554 -10.46 -2.58 -23.16
C ALA A 554 -10.34 -1.05 -23.28
N ALA A 555 -11.46 -0.36 -23.58
CA ALA A 555 -11.48 1.10 -23.67
C ALA A 555 -11.26 1.75 -22.30
N LEU A 556 -11.91 1.24 -21.26
CA LEU A 556 -11.74 1.78 -19.91
C LEU A 556 -10.32 1.58 -19.36
N LYS A 557 -9.60 0.53 -19.77
CA LYS A 557 -8.18 0.34 -19.41
C LYS A 557 -7.28 1.42 -20.04
N LYS A 558 -7.57 1.88 -21.27
CA LYS A 558 -6.86 3.01 -21.88
C LYS A 558 -7.11 4.30 -21.11
N ILE A 559 -8.39 4.62 -20.87
CA ILE A 559 -8.79 5.81 -20.11
C ILE A 559 -8.16 5.78 -18.72
N HIS A 560 -8.26 4.66 -18.00
CA HIS A 560 -7.67 4.50 -16.66
C HIS A 560 -6.17 4.79 -16.66
N LYS A 561 -5.42 4.29 -17.64
CA LYS A 561 -3.99 4.59 -17.79
C LYS A 561 -3.76 6.10 -18.02
N TRP A 562 -4.48 6.71 -18.95
CA TRP A 562 -4.32 8.13 -19.29
C TRP A 562 -4.70 9.08 -18.16
N LEU A 563 -5.62 8.68 -17.27
CA LEU A 563 -5.96 9.48 -16.09
C LEU A 563 -4.75 9.71 -15.18
N THR A 564 -3.83 8.74 -15.12
CA THR A 564 -2.64 8.78 -14.25
C THR A 564 -1.45 9.55 -14.81
N ALA A 565 -1.56 10.12 -16.01
CA ALA A 565 -0.50 10.83 -16.70
C ALA A 565 -0.96 12.18 -17.28
N ASP A 566 0.00 13.08 -17.51
CA ASP A 566 -0.22 14.29 -18.30
C ASP A 566 -0.34 13.90 -19.78
N MET A 567 -1.52 14.13 -20.36
CA MET A 567 -1.82 13.80 -21.75
C MET A 567 -1.84 15.03 -22.66
N SER A 568 -1.44 16.21 -22.18
CA SER A 568 -1.52 17.48 -22.92
C SER A 568 -0.75 17.45 -24.25
N GLY A 569 0.43 16.83 -24.24
CA GLY A 569 1.26 16.59 -25.42
C GLY A 569 0.81 15.43 -26.31
N GLY A 570 -0.16 14.62 -25.86
CA GLY A 570 -0.73 13.52 -26.64
C GLY A 570 -1.95 13.93 -27.47
N LEU A 571 -2.58 15.07 -27.16
CA LEU A 571 -3.77 15.53 -27.89
C LEU A 571 -3.42 16.06 -29.31
N PRO A 572 -4.29 15.83 -30.32
CA PRO A 572 -4.15 16.38 -31.67
C PRO A 572 -3.97 17.90 -31.71
N GLU A 573 -3.40 18.47 -32.78
CA GLU A 573 -3.14 19.92 -32.89
C GLU A 573 -4.41 20.76 -32.73
N GLU A 574 -5.57 20.25 -33.14
CA GLU A 574 -6.87 20.92 -33.08
C GLU A 574 -7.45 21.00 -31.66
N ALA A 575 -6.87 20.30 -30.68
CA ALA A 575 -7.29 20.40 -29.29
C ALA A 575 -6.97 21.79 -28.71
N SER A 576 -7.97 22.37 -28.06
CA SER A 576 -7.88 23.69 -27.42
C SER A 576 -6.90 23.69 -26.24
N GLU A 577 -6.41 24.87 -25.87
CA GLU A 577 -5.55 25.03 -24.69
C GLU A 577 -6.26 24.58 -23.40
N GLU A 578 -7.57 24.83 -23.30
CA GLU A 578 -8.40 24.37 -22.17
C GLU A 578 -8.43 22.84 -22.07
N GLU A 579 -8.63 22.15 -23.19
CA GLU A 579 -8.59 20.67 -23.23
C GLU A 579 -7.22 20.13 -22.83
N ARG A 580 -6.13 20.75 -23.31
CA ARG A 580 -4.76 20.38 -22.93
C ARG A 580 -4.53 20.55 -21.43
N ASN A 581 -4.97 21.68 -20.85
CA ASN A 581 -4.87 21.94 -19.42
C ASN A 581 -5.70 20.93 -18.59
N THR A 582 -6.89 20.58 -19.06
CA THR A 582 -7.76 19.59 -18.41
C THR A 582 -7.10 18.21 -18.35
N VAL A 583 -6.48 17.75 -19.44
CA VAL A 583 -5.86 16.42 -19.48
C VAL A 583 -4.46 16.36 -18.85
N ALA A 584 -3.88 17.50 -18.46
CA ALA A 584 -2.62 17.57 -17.72
C ALA A 584 -2.76 17.12 -16.25
N LEU A 585 -3.98 17.11 -15.71
CA LEU A 585 -4.23 16.67 -14.33
C LEU A 585 -3.89 15.19 -14.13
N ASN A 586 -2.95 14.88 -13.25
CA ASN A 586 -2.77 13.51 -12.77
C ASN A 586 -3.86 13.14 -11.77
N CYS A 587 -4.59 12.07 -12.04
CA CYS A 587 -5.62 11.58 -11.13
C CYS A 587 -5.66 10.05 -11.11
N PHE A 588 -6.01 9.51 -9.95
CA PHE A 588 -5.98 8.08 -9.68
C PHE A 588 -7.36 7.63 -9.28
N ILE A 589 -7.98 6.75 -10.06
CA ILE A 589 -9.30 6.18 -9.78
C ILE A 589 -9.25 4.65 -9.76
N GLY A 590 -10.33 4.01 -9.30
CA GLY A 590 -10.40 2.55 -9.26
C GLY A 590 -10.27 1.94 -10.65
N GLN A 591 -9.53 0.83 -10.76
CA GLN A 591 -9.36 0.12 -12.03
C GLN A 591 -10.72 -0.28 -12.64
N PRO A 592 -10.80 -0.50 -13.96
CA PRO A 592 -12.02 -1.03 -14.56
C PRO A 592 -12.42 -2.38 -13.95
N VAL A 593 -13.71 -2.56 -13.69
CA VAL A 593 -14.31 -3.85 -13.31
C VAL A 593 -15.17 -4.33 -14.46
N ASP A 594 -14.92 -5.57 -14.88
CA ASP A 594 -15.69 -6.22 -15.94
C ASP A 594 -17.03 -6.73 -15.37
N MET A 595 -18.13 -6.27 -15.96
CA MET A 595 -19.49 -6.68 -15.61
C MET A 595 -20.09 -7.58 -16.70
N SER A 596 -19.25 -8.21 -17.54
CA SER A 596 -19.60 -9.02 -18.70
C SER A 596 -20.16 -8.20 -19.88
N GLU A 597 -21.31 -7.56 -19.72
CA GLU A 597 -21.94 -6.78 -20.80
C GLU A 597 -21.30 -5.39 -20.99
N TYR A 598 -20.84 -4.80 -19.88
CA TYR A 598 -20.17 -3.51 -19.82
C TYR A 598 -19.01 -3.58 -18.81
N ALA A 599 -18.28 -2.47 -18.65
CA ALA A 599 -17.35 -2.30 -17.55
C ALA A 599 -17.62 -0.98 -16.84
N VAL A 600 -17.14 -0.86 -15.59
CA VAL A 600 -17.31 0.35 -14.78
C VAL A 600 -15.97 0.90 -14.30
N LEU A 601 -15.88 2.23 -14.24
CA LEU A 601 -14.88 2.95 -13.45
C LEU A 601 -15.45 3.22 -12.06
N ARG A 602 -14.59 3.60 -11.10
CA ARG A 602 -14.98 3.74 -9.70
C ARG A 602 -14.29 4.94 -9.06
N PHE A 603 -15.08 5.81 -8.44
CA PHE A 603 -14.58 6.77 -7.46
C PHE A 603 -14.67 6.15 -6.07
N ALA A 604 -13.61 6.28 -5.29
CA ALA A 604 -13.59 5.81 -3.91
C ALA A 604 -12.92 6.84 -3.01
N ILE A 605 -13.62 7.25 -1.96
CA ILE A 605 -13.04 8.07 -0.90
C ILE A 605 -12.10 7.21 -0.04
N GLY A 606 -10.90 7.73 0.22
CA GLY A 606 -9.91 7.09 1.09
C GLY A 606 -9.86 7.74 2.47
N ALA A 607 -9.15 7.09 3.40
CA ALA A 607 -8.96 7.53 4.77
C ALA A 607 -8.36 8.94 4.87
N ALA A 608 -7.39 9.28 4.01
CA ALA A 608 -6.79 10.62 4.01
C ALA A 608 -7.83 11.72 3.74
N LEU A 609 -8.68 11.54 2.71
CA LEU A 609 -9.75 12.51 2.40
C LEU A 609 -10.87 12.45 3.44
N ALA A 610 -11.23 11.27 3.93
CA ALA A 610 -12.25 11.15 4.98
C ALA A 610 -11.83 11.83 6.29
N ALA A 611 -10.55 11.71 6.66
CA ALA A 611 -9.98 12.44 7.79
C ALA A 611 -9.97 13.94 7.54
N GLU A 612 -9.54 14.39 6.35
CA GLU A 612 -9.54 15.81 5.98
C GLU A 612 -10.94 16.44 6.09
N LEU A 613 -11.97 15.77 5.56
CA LEU A 613 -13.36 16.23 5.65
C LEU A 613 -13.90 16.20 7.09
N GLY A 614 -13.33 15.35 7.95
CA GLY A 614 -13.65 15.31 9.37
C GLY A 614 -12.94 16.39 10.18
N GLU A 615 -11.75 16.81 9.75
CA GLU A 615 -10.92 17.86 10.34
C GLU A 615 -11.40 19.27 9.89
N ASP A 616 -11.78 19.41 8.62
CA ASP A 616 -12.31 20.62 7.98
C ASP A 616 -13.52 20.30 7.08
N PRO A 617 -14.76 20.49 7.57
CA PRO A 617 -15.98 20.26 6.79
C PRO A 617 -16.17 21.18 5.57
N ASP A 618 -15.49 22.33 5.52
CA ASP A 618 -15.55 23.28 4.40
C ASP A 618 -14.65 22.81 3.24
N PHE A 619 -13.74 21.87 3.51
CA PHE A 619 -12.92 21.22 2.48
C PHE A 619 -13.75 20.43 1.45
N LEU A 620 -15.03 20.12 1.75
CA LEU A 620 -15.93 19.41 0.84
C LEU A 620 -16.03 20.08 -0.53
N ASP A 621 -16.14 21.41 -0.59
CA ASP A 621 -16.26 22.13 -1.86
C ASP A 621 -14.98 22.02 -2.69
N THR A 622 -13.82 21.95 -2.05
CA THR A 622 -12.54 21.67 -2.72
C THR A 622 -12.51 20.24 -3.25
N ALA A 623 -12.90 19.27 -2.43
CA ALA A 623 -12.95 17.86 -2.84
C ALA A 623 -13.87 17.67 -4.06
N LEU A 624 -15.08 18.25 -4.05
CA LEU A 624 -16.04 18.15 -5.13
C LEU A 624 -15.60 18.88 -6.41
N ARG A 625 -14.86 19.99 -6.28
CA ARG A 625 -14.21 20.64 -7.45
C ARG A 625 -13.16 19.74 -8.07
N ASP A 626 -12.35 19.06 -7.26
CA ASP A 626 -11.38 18.08 -7.75
C ASP A 626 -12.05 16.88 -8.42
N ASP A 627 -13.21 16.44 -7.90
CA ASP A 627 -14.01 15.39 -8.52
C ASP A 627 -14.50 15.81 -9.92
N ARG A 628 -15.00 17.04 -10.09
CA ARG A 628 -15.38 17.59 -11.43
C ARG A 628 -14.20 17.55 -12.40
N ARG A 629 -13.02 17.99 -11.98
CA ARG A 629 -11.81 18.00 -12.83
C ARG A 629 -11.44 16.61 -13.36
N ILE A 630 -11.68 15.55 -12.57
CA ILE A 630 -11.48 14.18 -13.05
C ILE A 630 -12.52 13.85 -14.14
N LEU A 631 -13.79 14.18 -13.91
CA LEU A 631 -14.86 13.89 -14.87
C LEU A 631 -14.68 14.68 -16.18
N ASP A 632 -14.24 15.94 -16.09
CA ASP A 632 -13.88 16.77 -17.25
C ASP A 632 -12.75 16.12 -18.05
N LYS A 633 -11.71 15.63 -17.37
CA LYS A 633 -10.63 14.86 -18.00
C LYS A 633 -11.15 13.60 -18.69
N ILE A 634 -12.09 12.86 -18.09
CA ILE A 634 -12.72 11.71 -18.74
C ILE A 634 -13.46 12.17 -20.02
N GLY A 635 -14.23 13.26 -19.96
CA GLY A 635 -14.95 13.82 -21.11
C GLY A 635 -14.02 14.17 -22.27
N VAL A 636 -12.90 14.84 -22.01
CA VAL A 636 -11.90 15.18 -23.04
C VAL A 636 -11.24 13.92 -23.59
N LEU A 637 -10.84 12.97 -22.74
CA LEU A 637 -10.23 11.71 -23.21
C LEU A 637 -11.20 10.89 -24.09
N LEU A 638 -12.50 10.93 -23.81
CA LEU A 638 -13.52 10.28 -24.63
C LEU A 638 -13.64 10.91 -26.02
N LYS A 639 -13.58 12.25 -26.11
CA LYS A 639 -13.61 12.98 -27.38
C LYS A 639 -12.49 12.54 -28.33
N TYR A 640 -11.33 12.18 -27.78
CA TYR A 640 -10.14 11.79 -28.54
C TYR A 640 -9.81 10.29 -28.46
N LEU A 641 -10.74 9.44 -28.02
CA LEU A 641 -10.50 8.02 -27.72
C LEU A 641 -9.93 7.20 -28.90
N GLU A 642 -10.30 7.55 -30.13
CA GLU A 642 -9.85 6.85 -31.35
C GLU A 642 -8.51 7.37 -31.89
N VAL A 643 -8.07 8.54 -31.44
CA VAL A 643 -6.85 9.21 -31.93
C VAL A 643 -5.69 9.08 -30.93
N LEU A 644 -6.01 8.89 -29.64
CA LEU A 644 -5.08 8.53 -28.56
C LEU A 644 -4.87 7.00 -28.48
#